data_AF-A0AA39FZX0-F1
#
_entry.id   AF-A0AA39FZX0-F1
#
_cell.length_a   1.000
_cell.length_b   1.000
_cell.length_c   1.000
_cell.angle_alpha   90.00
_cell.angle_beta   90.00
_cell.angle_gamma   90.00
#
_symmetry.space_group_name_H-M   'P 1'
#
loop_
_entity.id
_entity.type
_entity.pdbx_description
1 polymer ?
#
loop_
_entity_poly.entity_id
_entity_poly.type
_entity_poly.pdbx_seq_one_letter_code
_entity_poly.pdbx_strand_id
1 'polypeptide(L)'
;MPLTPVMTGLEEQEKLLEDAIGVVKVQAFQMKHCLDNAKLMDALKHASTMLGELRTSLLSPKSYYELYMAITDELRHLELYLLDQYQKGKKVTDLYELVQYAGNIVPRLYLLITVGLVYIKTNPCLKRDLLRDLVEMCRGVQHPLRGLFLRNYLLQCTRNILPDVAEGDDEEGTVRDSIDFVLMNFAEMNKLWVRMQHQGHSRDKERREREREELKILVGTNLVRLSQLESVTLEIYKKLVLPGILEQVVSCRDAIAQEYLMECIIQVFPDEFHLQTLNAFLKSCAELHNGVNVKNIIISLIDRLATFSQRSDGVGGPGSPSQIPGIPQDVQLFDVFSDQVATIIQTRQDMPPEDIVALQVALINLAHKCYPDRVDYVDKVLFTTVQIFQKLNIEKLEYNSAVSRELSRLMKIPVDNYKNILTVLKLDNYAPLLEYFDYEGRKLLAVYIITNILDNETLLPTQEHVDAILSMVAPLVQDQPDQPTIDEDPEDFAEEQGLLGRLIHHFKSDTADQQYMILSAARKHFSAGGNKRIKYTLPAIVFQAYQLVFTYKALKDQDDMWQKKCQKIFQFCHGTITALMKAELAELPLRLFLQGALAIGEIRFDNFEVVAYEFMSQAFSIYEDEISDSKAQLAAITLIIATFEQMSCFSEENAEPVRNQCALYASKLLRKPDQCRGVATCSHIFWSGKSLATGGKEMQDGNKVLDCLKKGIRIASQCMDTSVQVQLYVELLNHYIYFHEKENSSVTVQILNQVIAKIKEELPNLGVSEETEQIQKHLANTLEHLRNRMRFTDGEGQAYHGLVL
;
A
#
# COMPACT_ATOMS: atom_id res chain seq x y z
N MET A 1 54.55 -40.09 -9.10
CA MET A 1 54.03 -39.86 -7.73
C MET A 1 52.57 -39.50 -7.87
N PRO A 2 51.62 -40.19 -7.21
CA PRO A 2 50.24 -39.79 -7.25
C PRO A 2 50.09 -38.48 -6.45
N LEU A 3 49.43 -37.50 -7.06
CA LEU A 3 49.00 -36.26 -6.43
C LEU A 3 48.04 -36.62 -5.29
N THR A 4 48.47 -36.43 -4.04
CA THR A 4 47.56 -36.42 -2.91
C THR A 4 46.49 -35.34 -3.15
N PRO A 5 45.20 -35.67 -3.10
CA PRO A 5 44.15 -34.67 -3.28
C PRO A 5 44.28 -33.65 -2.15
N VAL A 6 44.35 -32.37 -2.51
CA VAL A 6 44.33 -31.26 -1.56
C VAL A 6 42.93 -31.24 -0.96
N MET A 7 42.81 -31.72 0.29
CA MET A 7 41.55 -31.70 1.03
C MET A 7 41.05 -30.26 1.15
N THR A 8 39.76 -30.05 0.95
CA THR A 8 39.15 -28.74 1.17
C THR A 8 39.16 -28.40 2.65
N GLY A 9 39.23 -27.11 3.00
CA GLY A 9 39.30 -26.67 4.41
C GLY A 9 38.10 -27.09 5.26
N LEU A 10 36.99 -27.53 4.65
CA LEU A 10 35.82 -28.10 5.34
C LEU A 10 36.03 -29.59 5.67
N GLU A 11 36.51 -30.39 4.72
CA GLU A 11 36.82 -31.81 4.94
C GLU A 11 37.91 -32.01 6.00
N GLU A 12 38.86 -31.07 6.10
CA GLU A 12 39.88 -31.08 7.15
C GLU A 12 39.27 -30.79 8.54
N GLN A 13 38.30 -29.87 8.63
CA GLN A 13 37.59 -29.57 9.89
C GLN A 13 36.71 -30.74 10.35
N GLU A 14 36.01 -31.39 9.42
CA GLU A 14 35.19 -32.57 9.72
C GLU A 14 36.05 -33.71 10.25
N LYS A 15 37.18 -33.99 9.60
CA LYS A 15 38.09 -35.05 10.07
C LYS A 15 38.66 -34.77 11.46
N LEU A 16 39.11 -33.54 11.72
CA LEU A 16 39.61 -33.15 13.04
C LEU A 16 38.53 -33.29 14.13
N LEU A 17 37.27 -32.98 13.78
CA LEU A 17 36.14 -33.15 14.69
C LEU A 17 35.81 -34.62 14.94
N GLU A 18 35.77 -35.45 13.90
CA GLU A 18 35.53 -36.90 14.01
C GLU A 18 36.58 -37.58 14.88
N ASP A 19 37.86 -37.24 14.69
CA ASP A 19 38.97 -37.76 15.48
C ASP A 19 38.80 -37.40 16.98
N ALA A 20 38.50 -36.12 17.27
CA ALA A 20 38.26 -35.65 18.63
C ALA A 20 37.05 -36.33 19.29
N ILE A 21 35.92 -36.43 18.57
CA ILE A 21 34.71 -37.11 19.05
C ILE A 21 34.97 -38.61 19.26
N GLY A 22 35.81 -39.23 18.42
CA GLY A 22 36.25 -40.61 18.58
C GLY A 22 36.95 -40.83 19.93
N VAL A 23 37.88 -39.95 20.29
CA VAL A 23 38.55 -39.99 21.61
C VAL A 23 37.55 -39.78 22.75
N VAL A 24 36.65 -38.81 22.62
CA VAL A 24 35.61 -38.52 23.62
C VAL A 24 34.76 -39.77 23.88
N LYS A 25 34.27 -40.46 22.85
CA LYS A 25 33.46 -41.68 23.00
C LYS A 25 34.20 -42.79 23.73
N VAL A 26 35.47 -43.02 23.40
CA VAL A 26 36.30 -44.04 24.05
C VAL A 26 36.51 -43.73 25.53
N GLN A 27 36.89 -42.49 25.85
CA GLN A 27 37.14 -42.06 27.22
C GLN A 27 35.84 -41.99 28.05
N ALA A 28 34.73 -41.56 27.46
CA ALA A 28 33.41 -41.54 28.09
C ALA A 28 32.93 -42.95 28.45
N PHE A 29 33.12 -43.93 27.56
CA PHE A 29 32.80 -45.32 27.84
C PHE A 29 33.62 -45.87 29.02
N GLN A 30 34.92 -45.61 29.03
CA GLN A 30 35.80 -46.02 30.14
C GLN A 30 35.45 -45.32 31.45
N MET A 31 35.08 -44.04 31.40
CA MET A 31 34.58 -43.27 32.54
C MET A 31 33.33 -43.94 33.12
N LYS A 32 32.29 -44.18 32.32
CA LYS A 32 31.05 -44.84 32.76
C LYS A 32 31.32 -46.21 33.36
N HIS A 33 32.15 -47.02 32.70
CA HIS A 33 32.55 -48.33 33.22
C HIS A 33 33.27 -48.26 34.57
N CYS A 34 34.12 -47.24 34.79
CA CYS A 34 34.76 -47.02 36.10
C CYS A 34 33.75 -46.57 37.18
N LEU A 35 32.75 -45.76 36.81
CA LEU A 35 31.68 -45.32 37.71
C LEU A 35 30.81 -46.51 38.17
N ASP A 36 30.45 -47.41 37.26
CA ASP A 36 29.70 -48.65 37.57
C ASP A 36 30.46 -49.54 38.56
N ASN A 37 31.79 -49.60 38.43
CA ASN A 37 32.68 -50.34 39.31
C ASN A 37 33.09 -49.57 40.58
N ALA A 38 32.46 -48.42 40.88
CA ALA A 38 32.74 -47.56 42.03
C ALA A 38 34.19 -47.04 42.12
N LYS A 39 34.91 -46.96 41.00
CA LYS A 39 36.27 -46.43 40.90
C LYS A 39 36.25 -44.96 40.48
N LEU A 40 35.89 -44.08 41.41
CA LEU A 40 35.71 -42.65 41.12
C LEU A 40 36.99 -41.95 40.62
N MET A 41 38.15 -42.23 41.23
CA MET A 41 39.41 -41.56 40.84
C MET A 41 39.85 -41.94 39.42
N ASP A 42 39.67 -43.22 39.04
CA ASP A 42 39.95 -43.67 37.67
C ASP A 42 38.94 -43.06 36.68
N ALA A 43 37.67 -42.96 37.06
CA ALA A 43 36.66 -42.27 36.26
C ALA A 43 37.01 -40.78 36.04
N LEU A 44 37.48 -40.07 37.08
CA LEU A 44 37.93 -38.68 36.97
C LEU A 44 39.17 -38.53 36.07
N LYS A 45 40.07 -39.52 36.05
CA LYS A 45 41.21 -39.54 35.13
C LYS A 45 40.78 -39.70 33.67
N HIS A 46 39.81 -40.57 33.40
CA HIS A 46 39.21 -40.70 32.07
C HIS A 46 38.44 -39.43 31.67
N ALA A 47 37.65 -38.85 32.59
CA ALA A 47 36.97 -37.58 32.38
C ALA A 47 37.95 -36.43 32.08
N SER A 48 39.06 -36.35 32.81
CA SER A 48 40.11 -35.35 32.57
C SER A 48 40.80 -35.54 31.22
N THR A 49 40.91 -36.77 30.74
CA THR A 49 41.50 -37.07 29.42
C THR A 49 40.52 -36.70 28.31
N MET A 50 39.23 -37.03 28.46
CA MET A 50 38.14 -36.60 27.58
C MET A 50 38.06 -35.07 27.46
N LEU A 51 38.09 -34.36 28.58
CA LEU A 51 38.13 -32.90 28.64
C LEU A 51 39.42 -32.30 28.03
N GLY A 52 40.45 -33.12 27.84
CA GLY A 52 41.69 -32.73 27.17
C GLY A 52 41.44 -32.27 25.74
N GLU A 53 40.44 -32.83 25.05
CA GLU A 53 40.10 -32.49 23.66
C GLU A 53 39.60 -31.04 23.51
N LEU A 54 38.93 -30.48 24.54
CA LEU A 54 38.50 -29.07 24.55
C LEU A 54 39.67 -28.06 24.58
N ARG A 55 40.91 -28.53 24.70
CA ARG A 55 42.11 -27.68 24.63
C ARG A 55 42.54 -27.40 23.20
N THR A 56 41.91 -27.98 22.19
CA THR A 56 42.22 -27.69 20.79
C THR A 56 41.96 -26.21 20.43
N SER A 57 42.75 -25.69 19.50
CA SER A 57 42.52 -24.39 18.82
C SER A 57 42.37 -24.56 17.31
N LEU A 58 42.35 -25.80 16.82
CA LEU A 58 42.30 -26.11 15.39
C LEU A 58 40.87 -26.15 14.85
N LEU A 59 39.89 -26.32 15.73
CA LEU A 59 38.48 -26.38 15.36
C LEU A 59 37.89 -24.99 15.18
N SER A 60 37.02 -24.87 14.18
CA SER A 60 36.12 -23.74 14.00
C SER A 60 35.14 -23.63 15.18
N PRO A 61 34.54 -22.45 15.44
CA PRO A 61 33.55 -22.30 16.51
C PRO A 61 32.39 -23.29 16.43
N LYS A 62 31.89 -23.57 15.23
CA LYS A 62 30.80 -24.54 15.01
C LYS A 62 31.23 -25.97 15.36
N SER A 63 32.37 -26.43 14.85
CA SER A 63 32.91 -27.76 15.18
C SER A 63 33.25 -27.87 16.67
N TYR A 64 33.76 -26.78 17.28
CA TYR A 64 34.02 -26.73 18.71
C TYR A 64 32.72 -26.79 19.53
N TYR A 65 31.64 -26.17 19.08
CA TYR A 65 30.31 -26.27 19.68
C TYR A 65 29.82 -27.72 19.70
N GLU A 66 29.96 -28.45 18.59
CA GLU A 66 29.56 -29.87 18.51
C GLU A 66 30.39 -30.76 19.46
N LEU A 67 31.71 -30.56 19.51
CA LEU A 67 32.58 -31.24 20.47
C LEU A 67 32.21 -30.89 21.92
N TYR A 68 31.92 -29.61 22.19
CA TYR A 68 31.46 -29.12 23.49
C TYR A 68 30.19 -29.84 23.92
N MET A 69 29.16 -29.89 23.07
CA MET A 69 27.89 -30.55 23.39
C MET A 69 28.10 -32.02 23.73
N ALA A 70 28.86 -32.75 22.90
CA ALA A 70 29.18 -34.16 23.12
C ALA A 70 29.86 -34.40 24.48
N ILE A 71 30.80 -33.55 24.87
CA ILE A 71 31.50 -33.67 26.16
C ILE A 71 30.59 -33.30 27.32
N THR A 72 29.78 -32.24 27.20
CA THR A 72 28.89 -31.81 28.29
C THR A 72 27.78 -32.82 28.60
N ASP A 73 27.27 -33.53 27.60
CA ASP A 73 26.32 -34.63 27.79
C ASP A 73 26.96 -35.76 28.61
N GLU A 74 28.23 -36.06 28.33
CA GLU A 74 28.99 -37.06 29.08
C GLU A 74 29.30 -36.61 30.52
N LEU A 75 29.62 -35.33 30.74
CA LEU A 75 29.79 -34.78 32.09
C LEU A 75 28.49 -34.81 32.91
N ARG A 76 27.33 -34.70 32.27
CA ARG A 76 26.04 -34.80 32.97
C ARG A 76 25.84 -36.18 33.60
N HIS A 77 26.33 -37.25 32.97
CA HIS A 77 26.33 -38.58 33.59
C HIS A 77 27.19 -38.64 34.84
N LEU A 78 28.37 -37.99 34.81
CA LEU A 78 29.25 -37.88 35.98
C LEU A 78 28.59 -37.05 37.10
N GLU A 79 27.93 -35.93 36.76
CA GLU A 79 27.17 -35.10 37.72
C GLU A 79 26.09 -35.92 38.43
N LEU A 80 25.24 -36.63 37.67
CA LEU A 80 24.13 -37.42 38.21
C LEU A 80 24.63 -38.54 39.12
N TYR A 81 25.72 -39.21 38.74
CA TYR A 81 26.35 -40.23 39.57
C TYR A 81 26.84 -39.63 40.90
N LEU A 82 27.53 -38.49 40.86
CA LEU A 82 28.03 -37.83 42.07
C LEU A 82 26.89 -37.39 42.99
N LEU A 83 25.80 -36.84 42.45
CA LEU A 83 24.61 -36.48 43.22
C LEU A 83 24.00 -37.70 43.93
N ASP A 84 23.84 -38.82 43.23
CA ASP A 84 23.29 -40.06 43.79
C ASP A 84 24.18 -40.64 44.90
N GLN A 85 25.51 -40.64 44.73
CA GLN A 85 26.44 -41.09 45.77
C GLN A 85 26.37 -40.22 47.03
N TYR A 86 26.29 -38.89 46.86
CA TYR A 86 26.16 -37.96 47.97
C TYR A 86 24.83 -38.13 48.72
N GLN A 87 23.72 -38.31 48.00
CA GLN A 87 22.40 -38.56 48.62
C GLN A 87 22.35 -39.89 49.38
N LYS A 88 23.08 -40.92 48.91
CA LYS A 88 23.24 -42.21 49.60
C LYS A 88 24.19 -42.15 50.81
N GLY A 89 24.66 -40.96 51.21
CA GLY A 89 25.52 -40.76 52.37
C GLY A 89 27.00 -41.13 52.16
N LYS A 90 27.40 -41.51 50.94
CA LYS A 90 28.79 -41.84 50.58
C LYS A 90 29.53 -40.57 50.16
N LYS A 91 29.79 -39.69 51.13
CA LYS A 91 30.54 -38.44 50.90
C LYS A 91 32.02 -38.75 50.69
N VAL A 92 32.55 -38.43 49.52
CA VAL A 92 34.00 -38.42 49.27
C VAL A 92 34.56 -37.12 49.82
N THR A 93 35.41 -37.21 50.84
CA THR A 93 36.05 -36.05 51.48
C THR A 93 36.93 -35.30 50.47
N ASP A 94 36.92 -33.97 50.56
CA ASP A 94 37.78 -33.06 49.82
C ASP A 94 37.69 -33.17 48.28
N LEU A 95 36.56 -33.67 47.75
CA LEU A 95 36.36 -33.84 46.30
C LEU A 95 36.53 -32.53 45.52
N TYR A 96 36.14 -31.40 46.11
CA TYR A 96 36.33 -30.07 45.51
C TYR A 96 37.81 -29.68 45.36
N GLU A 97 38.69 -30.14 46.26
CA GLU A 97 40.14 -29.96 46.16
C GLU A 97 40.77 -31.00 45.23
N LEU A 98 40.35 -32.27 45.31
CA LEU A 98 40.92 -33.37 44.52
C LEU A 98 40.85 -33.12 43.00
N VAL A 99 39.73 -32.57 42.51
CA VAL A 99 39.60 -32.24 41.07
C VAL A 99 40.51 -31.10 40.64
N GLN A 100 41.01 -30.28 41.57
CA GLN A 100 41.95 -29.19 41.28
C GLN A 100 43.37 -29.68 41.00
N TYR A 101 43.72 -30.90 41.39
CA TYR A 101 45.01 -31.52 41.07
C TYR A 101 45.16 -31.89 39.59
N ALA A 102 44.10 -31.75 38.78
CA ALA A 102 44.20 -31.89 37.33
C ALA A 102 45.19 -30.85 36.75
N GLY A 103 46.30 -31.32 36.19
CA GLY A 103 47.40 -30.46 35.73
C GLY A 103 47.01 -29.41 34.68
N ASN A 104 46.05 -29.72 33.80
CA ASN A 104 45.57 -28.80 32.77
C ASN A 104 44.34 -28.00 33.26
N ILE A 105 44.35 -26.68 33.02
CA ILE A 105 43.30 -25.77 33.53
C ILE A 105 41.90 -26.02 32.97
N VAL A 106 41.78 -26.39 31.68
CA VAL A 106 40.45 -26.63 31.06
C VAL A 106 39.77 -27.84 31.70
N PRO A 107 40.37 -29.06 31.72
CA PRO A 107 39.81 -30.19 32.46
C PRO A 107 39.53 -29.88 33.93
N ARG A 108 40.44 -29.16 34.59
CA ARG A 108 40.31 -28.78 35.99
C ARG A 108 39.03 -27.98 36.25
N LEU A 109 38.78 -26.93 35.47
CA LEU A 109 37.65 -26.04 35.72
C LEU A 109 36.31 -26.69 35.34
N TYR A 110 36.24 -27.51 34.28
CA TYR A 110 35.02 -28.25 33.98
C TYR A 110 34.68 -29.23 35.12
N LEU A 111 35.65 -30.01 35.61
CA LEU A 111 35.43 -30.89 36.77
C LEU A 111 35.11 -30.12 38.05
N LEU A 112 35.76 -28.98 38.27
CA LEU A 112 35.51 -28.09 39.42
C LEU A 112 34.08 -27.55 39.39
N ILE A 113 33.56 -27.13 38.23
CA ILE A 113 32.17 -26.69 38.07
C ILE A 113 31.20 -27.85 38.33
N THR A 114 31.46 -29.03 37.76
CA THR A 114 30.60 -30.22 37.96
C THR A 114 30.54 -30.61 39.44
N VAL A 115 31.68 -30.66 40.14
CA VAL A 115 31.73 -30.97 41.58
C VAL A 115 31.17 -29.82 42.42
N GLY A 116 31.46 -28.57 42.08
CA GLY A 116 30.91 -27.39 42.74
C GLY A 116 29.39 -27.38 42.72
N LEU A 117 28.78 -27.75 41.59
CA LEU A 117 27.32 -27.90 41.48
C LEU A 117 26.75 -28.97 42.43
N VAL A 118 27.44 -30.11 42.57
CA VAL A 118 27.06 -31.16 43.53
C VAL A 118 27.14 -30.64 44.96
N TYR A 119 28.18 -29.88 45.28
CA TYR A 119 28.38 -29.29 46.62
C TYR A 119 27.31 -28.25 46.94
N ILE A 120 26.98 -27.37 45.98
CA ILE A 120 25.92 -26.37 46.14
C ILE A 120 24.56 -27.04 46.38
N LYS A 121 24.25 -28.12 45.64
CA LYS A 121 22.99 -28.87 45.80
C LYS A 121 22.88 -29.64 47.12
N THR A 122 24.01 -30.01 47.72
CA THR A 122 24.05 -30.86 48.92
C THR A 122 24.29 -30.08 50.21
N ASN A 123 24.95 -28.91 50.13
CA ASN A 123 25.24 -28.03 51.26
C ASN A 123 24.84 -26.57 50.90
N PRO A 124 23.60 -26.17 51.20
CA PRO A 124 23.08 -24.83 50.85
C PRO A 124 23.89 -23.66 51.43
N CYS A 125 24.49 -23.83 52.61
CA CYS A 125 25.29 -22.79 53.28
C CYS A 125 26.57 -22.38 52.54
N LEU A 126 27.07 -23.22 51.62
CA LEU A 126 28.28 -22.92 50.84
C LEU A 126 27.97 -22.28 49.49
N LYS A 127 26.68 -22.06 49.19
CA LYS A 127 26.18 -21.67 47.88
C LYS A 127 26.77 -20.34 47.40
N ARG A 128 26.73 -19.30 48.22
CA ARG A 128 27.25 -17.98 47.89
C ARG A 128 28.76 -18.02 47.59
N ASP A 129 29.50 -18.63 48.49
CA ASP A 129 30.97 -18.64 48.43
C ASP A 129 31.47 -19.50 47.26
N LEU A 130 30.83 -20.65 47.00
CA LEU A 130 31.16 -21.49 45.84
C LEU A 130 30.79 -20.84 44.51
N LEU A 131 29.64 -20.16 44.40
CA LEU A 131 29.29 -19.43 43.18
C LEU A 131 30.33 -18.35 42.88
N ARG A 132 30.73 -17.58 43.89
CA ARG A 132 31.77 -16.54 43.77
C ARG A 132 33.13 -17.14 43.41
N ASP A 133 33.53 -18.22 44.06
CA ASP A 133 34.80 -18.91 43.77
C ASP A 133 34.83 -19.44 42.32
N LEU A 134 33.78 -20.14 41.87
CA LEU A 134 33.72 -20.69 40.51
C LEU A 134 33.84 -19.61 39.42
N VAL A 135 33.13 -18.48 39.56
CA VAL A 135 33.21 -17.39 38.57
C VAL A 135 34.57 -16.68 38.57
N GLU A 136 35.20 -16.56 39.74
CA GLU A 136 36.54 -16.01 39.93
C GLU A 136 37.60 -16.94 39.32
N MET A 137 37.53 -18.25 39.61
CA MET A 137 38.46 -19.26 39.07
C MET A 137 38.36 -19.38 37.55
N CYS A 138 37.18 -19.15 36.96
CA CYS A 138 37.01 -19.04 35.52
C CYS A 138 37.79 -17.87 34.87
N ARG A 139 38.27 -16.87 35.64
CA ARG A 139 39.21 -15.85 35.11
C ARG A 139 40.54 -16.44 34.68
N GLY A 140 40.90 -17.65 35.13
CA GLY A 140 42.13 -18.32 34.70
C GLY A 140 42.17 -18.66 33.19
N VAL A 141 41.03 -18.74 32.51
CA VAL A 141 40.96 -19.05 31.06
C VAL A 141 40.68 -17.80 30.25
N GLN A 142 41.76 -17.21 29.72
CA GLN A 142 41.70 -15.98 28.91
C GLN A 142 41.60 -16.24 27.39
N HIS A 143 41.66 -17.49 26.95
CA HIS A 143 41.47 -17.83 25.54
C HIS A 143 40.00 -17.62 25.15
N PRO A 144 39.68 -16.80 24.13
CA PRO A 144 38.30 -16.42 23.81
C PRO A 144 37.32 -17.58 23.63
N LEU A 145 37.58 -18.48 22.67
CA LEU A 145 36.67 -19.59 22.35
C LEU A 145 36.43 -20.50 23.58
N ARG A 146 37.50 -21.07 24.13
CA ARG A 146 37.45 -21.97 25.30
C ARG A 146 36.84 -21.30 26.53
N GLY A 147 37.16 -20.03 26.76
CA GLY A 147 36.65 -19.26 27.88
C GLY A 147 35.15 -19.00 27.76
N LEU A 148 34.66 -18.66 26.56
CA LEU A 148 33.23 -18.48 26.29
C LEU A 148 32.45 -19.77 26.54
N PHE A 149 32.93 -20.91 26.04
CA PHE A 149 32.29 -22.21 26.25
C PHE A 149 32.34 -22.69 27.70
N LEU A 150 33.45 -22.48 28.40
CA LEU A 150 33.55 -22.79 29.83
C LEU A 150 32.59 -21.94 30.67
N ARG A 151 32.49 -20.65 30.38
CA ARG A 151 31.57 -19.73 31.08
C ARG A 151 30.11 -19.99 30.73
N ASN A 152 29.83 -20.39 29.50
CA ASN A 152 28.51 -20.86 29.11
C ASN A 152 28.13 -22.15 29.84
N TYR A 153 29.06 -23.10 29.99
CA TYR A 153 28.86 -24.30 30.81
C TYR A 153 28.56 -23.95 32.27
N LEU A 154 29.34 -23.05 32.87
CA LEU A 154 29.09 -22.53 34.22
C LEU A 154 27.66 -21.99 34.35
N LEU A 155 27.23 -21.16 33.40
CA LEU A 155 25.89 -20.57 33.41
C LEU A 155 24.77 -21.61 33.24
N GLN A 156 24.97 -22.61 32.38
CA GLN A 156 24.03 -23.71 32.18
C GLN A 156 23.91 -24.59 33.43
N CYS A 157 25.04 -24.96 34.05
CA CYS A 157 25.09 -25.73 35.29
C CYS A 157 24.45 -24.98 36.46
N THR A 158 24.64 -23.67 36.53
CA THR A 158 24.11 -22.84 37.62
C THR A 158 22.65 -22.45 37.44
N ARG A 159 22.01 -22.79 36.30
CA ARG A 159 20.65 -22.35 35.96
C ARG A 159 19.66 -22.58 37.11
N ASN A 160 19.48 -23.79 37.60
CA ASN A 160 18.43 -24.07 38.59
C ASN A 160 18.87 -23.88 40.05
N ILE A 161 20.06 -23.30 40.27
CA ILE A 161 20.64 -23.14 41.61
C ILE A 161 20.97 -21.71 41.97
N LEU A 162 20.74 -20.71 41.11
CA LEU A 162 20.96 -19.31 41.49
C LEU A 162 20.01 -18.92 42.64
N PRO A 163 20.49 -18.22 43.70
CA PRO A 163 19.61 -17.60 44.69
C PRO A 163 18.62 -16.62 44.04
N ASP A 164 17.34 -16.74 44.35
CA ASP A 164 16.29 -15.91 43.73
C ASP A 164 15.27 -15.42 44.79
N VAL A 165 15.78 -15.02 45.95
CA VAL A 165 14.97 -14.47 47.05
C VAL A 165 15.44 -13.04 47.33
N ALA A 166 14.50 -12.12 47.48
CA ALA A 166 14.76 -10.71 47.74
C ALA A 166 15.34 -10.46 49.15
N GLU A 167 14.85 -11.19 50.15
CA GLU A 167 15.31 -11.18 51.55
C GLU A 167 15.44 -12.62 52.04
N GLY A 168 16.62 -13.03 52.50
CA GLY A 168 16.89 -14.38 53.00
C GLY A 168 18.00 -14.40 54.04
N ASP A 169 18.13 -15.51 54.77
CA ASP A 169 19.23 -15.73 55.73
C ASP A 169 20.58 -15.52 55.03
N ASP A 170 21.50 -14.80 55.68
CA ASP A 170 22.84 -14.42 55.17
C ASP A 170 23.70 -15.63 54.70
N GLU A 171 23.28 -16.86 55.03
CA GLU A 171 23.99 -18.11 54.73
C GLU A 171 23.66 -18.73 53.36
N GLU A 172 22.48 -18.50 52.77
CA GLU A 172 22.09 -19.13 51.47
C GLU A 172 22.25 -18.22 50.24
N GLY A 173 22.53 -16.93 50.46
CA GLY A 173 22.70 -15.92 49.42
C GLY A 173 21.38 -15.34 48.90
N THR A 174 21.45 -14.13 48.34
CA THR A 174 20.31 -13.32 47.90
C THR A 174 20.28 -13.19 46.37
N VAL A 175 19.18 -12.65 45.82
CA VAL A 175 19.09 -12.31 44.40
C VAL A 175 20.22 -11.36 43.95
N ARG A 176 20.77 -10.54 44.85
CA ARG A 176 21.92 -9.65 44.54
C ARG A 176 23.18 -10.45 44.22
N ASP A 177 23.45 -11.52 44.97
CA ASP A 177 24.59 -12.39 44.71
C ASP A 177 24.47 -13.06 43.33
N SER A 178 23.25 -13.44 42.93
CA SER A 178 22.97 -13.95 41.58
C SER A 178 23.20 -12.91 40.50
N ILE A 179 22.74 -11.68 40.72
CA ILE A 179 22.94 -10.57 39.77
C ILE A 179 24.43 -10.30 39.61
N ASP A 180 25.18 -10.16 40.70
CA ASP A 180 26.62 -9.90 40.67
C ASP A 180 27.38 -11.04 39.99
N PHE A 181 27.02 -12.30 40.29
CA PHE A 181 27.58 -13.48 39.65
C PHE A 181 27.37 -13.46 38.13
N VAL A 182 26.12 -13.25 37.67
CA VAL A 182 25.81 -13.26 36.24
C VAL A 182 26.39 -12.03 35.53
N LEU A 183 26.37 -10.84 36.13
CA LEU A 183 26.98 -9.64 35.57
C LEU A 183 28.50 -9.75 35.46
N MET A 184 29.15 -10.35 36.47
CA MET A 184 30.59 -10.64 36.41
C MET A 184 30.92 -11.63 35.29
N ASN A 185 30.11 -12.69 35.15
CA ASN A 185 30.27 -13.64 34.06
C ASN A 185 30.04 -12.99 32.69
N PHE A 186 28.99 -12.18 32.56
CA PHE A 186 28.67 -11.40 31.37
C PHE A 186 29.81 -10.45 30.97
N ALA A 187 30.35 -9.68 31.91
CA ALA A 187 31.45 -8.76 31.66
C ALA A 187 32.68 -9.49 31.10
N GLU A 188 33.05 -10.63 31.69
CA GLU A 188 34.17 -11.44 31.21
C GLU A 188 33.87 -12.13 29.86
N MET A 189 32.66 -12.62 29.63
CA MET A 189 32.25 -13.18 28.33
C MET A 189 32.27 -12.10 27.23
N ASN A 190 31.79 -10.90 27.51
CA ASN A 190 31.84 -9.78 26.57
C ASN A 190 33.31 -9.41 26.24
N LYS A 191 34.18 -9.32 27.24
CA LYS A 191 35.63 -9.09 27.02
C LYS A 191 36.27 -10.19 26.17
N LEU A 192 35.96 -11.46 26.43
CA LEU A 192 36.47 -12.58 25.64
C LEU A 192 35.98 -12.50 24.20
N TRP A 193 34.70 -12.18 24.00
CA TRP A 193 34.11 -12.06 22.68
C TRP A 193 34.69 -10.89 21.88
N VAL A 194 34.90 -9.71 22.49
CA VAL A 194 35.61 -8.58 21.85
C VAL A 194 37.07 -8.90 21.60
N ARG A 195 37.71 -9.68 22.49
CA ARG A 195 39.09 -10.15 22.28
C ARG A 195 39.22 -11.04 21.05
N MET A 196 38.16 -11.78 20.66
CA MET A 196 38.17 -12.56 19.41
C MET A 196 38.46 -11.68 18.20
N GLN A 197 37.99 -10.43 18.18
CA GLN A 197 38.21 -9.51 17.05
C GLN A 197 39.71 -9.30 16.76
N HIS A 198 40.52 -9.30 17.82
CA HIS A 198 41.94 -8.97 17.80
C HIS A 198 42.86 -10.21 17.80
N GLN A 199 42.29 -11.42 17.82
CA GLN A 199 43.05 -12.66 17.79
C GLN A 199 43.43 -13.04 16.34
N GLY A 200 44.66 -13.50 16.13
CA GLY A 200 45.11 -14.01 14.83
C GLY A 200 45.52 -12.92 13.82
N HIS A 201 45.62 -13.28 12.54
CA HIS A 201 46.13 -12.37 11.51
C HIS A 201 45.04 -11.39 11.03
N SER A 202 45.44 -10.16 10.69
CA SER A 202 44.54 -9.14 10.13
C SER A 202 43.74 -9.57 8.89
N ARG A 203 44.28 -10.49 8.08
CA ARG A 203 43.62 -10.99 6.85
C ARG A 203 42.35 -11.79 7.14
N ASP A 204 42.28 -12.41 8.33
CA ASP A 204 41.14 -13.25 8.71
C ASP A 204 40.05 -12.46 9.44
N LYS A 205 40.08 -11.12 9.40
CA LYS A 205 39.12 -10.24 10.09
C LYS A 205 37.66 -10.57 9.75
N GLU A 206 37.32 -10.64 8.47
CA GLU A 206 35.94 -10.96 8.03
C GLU A 206 35.49 -12.36 8.46
N ARG A 207 36.42 -13.33 8.47
CA ARG A 207 36.14 -14.68 8.98
C ARG A 207 35.82 -14.61 10.48
N ARG A 208 36.59 -13.84 11.26
CA ARG A 208 36.34 -13.68 12.71
C ARG A 208 35.05 -12.94 12.99
N GLU A 209 34.68 -11.94 12.21
CA GLU A 209 33.39 -11.26 12.37
C GLU A 209 32.22 -12.21 12.17
N ARG A 210 32.26 -13.10 11.16
CA ARG A 210 31.28 -14.18 10.98
C ARG A 210 31.26 -15.16 12.14
N GLU A 211 32.43 -15.65 12.56
CA GLU A 211 32.58 -16.56 13.70
C GLU A 211 32.08 -15.94 15.02
N ARG A 212 32.28 -14.63 15.21
CA ARG A 212 31.78 -13.87 16.36
C ARG A 212 30.26 -13.75 16.32
N GLU A 213 29.68 -13.57 15.15
CA GLU A 213 28.23 -13.47 14.94
C GLU A 213 27.53 -14.79 15.30
N GLU A 214 28.15 -15.93 15.01
CA GLU A 214 27.64 -17.25 15.42
C GLU A 214 27.67 -17.43 16.96
N LEU A 215 28.71 -16.91 17.62
CA LEU A 215 28.91 -17.07 19.07
C LEU A 215 28.19 -16.04 19.94
N LYS A 216 27.59 -15.00 19.36
CA LYS A 216 26.95 -13.90 20.10
C LYS A 216 25.88 -14.39 21.09
N ILE A 217 25.16 -15.46 20.73
CA ILE A 217 24.12 -16.10 21.56
C ILE A 217 24.68 -16.58 22.91
N LEU A 218 25.93 -17.03 22.97
CA LEU A 218 26.56 -17.47 24.22
C LEU A 218 26.64 -16.32 25.23
N VAL A 219 26.95 -15.11 24.76
CA VAL A 219 27.00 -13.91 25.61
C VAL A 219 25.59 -13.49 26.00
N GLY A 220 24.64 -13.46 25.05
CA GLY A 220 23.24 -13.10 25.29
C GLY A 220 22.51 -14.01 26.27
N THR A 221 22.92 -15.27 26.39
CA THR A 221 22.36 -16.22 27.36
C THR A 221 22.49 -15.72 28.81
N ASN A 222 23.50 -14.90 29.13
CA ASN A 222 23.61 -14.26 30.45
C ASN A 222 22.44 -13.30 30.71
N LEU A 223 22.06 -12.50 29.71
CA LEU A 223 20.94 -11.56 29.84
C LEU A 223 19.62 -12.31 29.99
N VAL A 224 19.45 -13.40 29.24
CA VAL A 224 18.29 -14.31 29.39
C VAL A 224 18.25 -14.90 30.79
N ARG A 225 19.41 -15.23 31.38
CA ARG A 225 19.45 -15.73 32.74
C ARG A 225 19.03 -14.65 33.76
N LEU A 226 19.41 -13.40 33.55
CA LEU A 226 18.99 -12.28 34.40
C LEU A 226 17.49 -12.01 34.31
N SER A 227 16.86 -12.14 33.13
CA SER A 227 15.42 -11.94 33.00
C SER A 227 14.57 -13.09 33.56
N GLN A 228 15.17 -14.27 33.76
CA GLN A 228 14.52 -15.43 34.39
C GLN A 228 14.50 -15.37 35.92
N LEU A 229 15.14 -14.38 36.55
CA LEU A 229 15.11 -14.21 38.01
C LEU A 229 13.80 -13.52 38.42
N GLU A 230 12.94 -14.22 39.15
CA GLU A 230 11.60 -13.74 39.52
C GLU A 230 11.65 -12.61 40.54
N SER A 231 12.66 -12.61 41.42
CA SER A 231 12.84 -11.57 42.44
C SER A 231 13.43 -10.26 41.89
N VAL A 232 13.75 -10.17 40.60
CA VAL A 232 14.24 -8.94 39.98
C VAL A 232 13.06 -7.99 39.75
N THR A 233 12.81 -7.14 40.73
CA THR A 233 11.84 -6.06 40.62
C THR A 233 12.35 -4.93 39.73
N LEU A 234 11.43 -4.07 39.27
CA LEU A 234 11.75 -2.88 38.48
C LEU A 234 12.84 -2.00 39.12
N GLU A 235 12.79 -1.81 40.45
CA GLU A 235 13.77 -1.01 41.18
C GLU A 235 15.18 -1.62 41.14
N ILE A 236 15.28 -2.94 41.28
CA ILE A 236 16.54 -3.68 41.20
C ILE A 236 17.08 -3.60 39.77
N TYR A 237 16.20 -3.76 38.76
CA TYR A 237 16.58 -3.63 37.37
C TYR A 237 17.14 -2.24 37.05
N LYS A 238 16.44 -1.17 37.45
CA LYS A 238 16.82 0.23 37.23
C LYS A 238 18.16 0.60 37.89
N LYS A 239 18.40 0.10 39.10
CA LYS A 239 19.56 0.52 39.92
C LYS A 239 20.80 -0.35 39.75
N LEU A 240 20.64 -1.64 39.46
CA LEU A 240 21.75 -2.60 39.46
C LEU A 240 21.92 -3.27 38.10
N VAL A 241 20.88 -3.92 37.58
CA VAL A 241 21.00 -4.78 36.38
C VAL A 241 21.27 -3.95 35.13
N LEU A 242 20.40 -3.00 34.80
CA LEU A 242 20.53 -2.21 33.58
C LEU A 242 21.82 -1.36 33.56
N PRO A 243 22.17 -0.61 34.63
CA PRO A 243 23.44 0.12 34.65
C PRO A 243 24.66 -0.80 34.48
N GLY A 244 24.66 -1.97 35.13
CA GLY A 244 25.74 -2.94 35.01
C GLY A 244 25.89 -3.49 33.59
N ILE A 245 24.78 -3.71 32.87
CA ILE A 245 24.83 -4.12 31.45
C ILE A 245 25.30 -2.97 30.57
N LEU A 246 24.70 -1.78 30.69
CA LEU A 246 25.00 -0.61 29.85
C LEU A 246 26.45 -0.15 30.01
N GLU A 247 27.03 -0.22 31.21
CA GLU A 247 28.44 0.08 31.45
C GLU A 247 29.35 -0.82 30.59
N GLN A 248 29.05 -2.14 30.54
CA GLN A 248 29.82 -3.07 29.72
C GLN A 248 29.62 -2.85 28.22
N VAL A 249 28.41 -2.46 27.80
CA VAL A 249 28.10 -2.16 26.40
C VAL A 249 28.83 -0.91 25.92
N VAL A 250 28.78 0.19 26.68
CA VAL A 250 29.44 1.44 26.29
C VAL A 250 30.97 1.30 26.36
N SER A 251 31.50 0.63 27.38
CA SER A 251 32.95 0.48 27.56
C SER A 251 33.62 -0.48 26.57
N CYS A 252 32.89 -1.41 25.93
CA CYS A 252 33.51 -2.41 25.07
C CYS A 252 34.01 -1.85 23.72
N ARG A 253 33.47 -0.71 23.27
CA ARG A 253 33.86 0.02 22.04
C ARG A 253 33.98 -0.86 20.79
N ASP A 254 33.15 -1.88 20.67
CA ASP A 254 33.09 -2.79 19.52
C ASP A 254 31.69 -2.77 18.91
N ALA A 255 31.61 -2.49 17.60
CA ALA A 255 30.34 -2.24 16.93
C ALA A 255 29.40 -3.46 16.93
N ILE A 256 29.92 -4.64 16.57
CA ILE A 256 29.14 -5.90 16.54
C ILE A 256 28.60 -6.22 17.93
N ALA A 257 29.45 -6.06 18.96
CA ALA A 257 29.04 -6.31 20.33
C ALA A 257 27.98 -5.36 20.83
N GLN A 258 28.16 -4.06 20.58
CA GLN A 258 27.19 -3.04 20.99
C GLN A 258 25.85 -3.22 20.30
N GLU A 259 25.84 -3.49 18.99
CA GLU A 259 24.61 -3.70 18.22
C GLU A 259 23.80 -4.88 18.77
N TYR A 260 24.44 -6.05 18.87
CA TYR A 260 23.77 -7.25 19.36
C TYR A 260 23.30 -7.12 20.82
N LEU A 261 24.14 -6.58 21.71
CA LEU A 261 23.79 -6.51 23.13
C LEU A 261 22.64 -5.53 23.39
N MET A 262 22.60 -4.40 22.69
CA MET A 262 21.48 -3.46 22.81
C MET A 262 20.17 -4.06 22.31
N GLU A 263 20.19 -4.76 21.17
CA GLU A 263 19.02 -5.50 20.68
C GLU A 263 18.61 -6.62 21.64
N CYS A 264 19.58 -7.33 22.22
CA CYS A 264 19.32 -8.40 23.18
C CYS A 264 18.64 -7.86 24.45
N ILE A 265 19.04 -6.69 24.96
CA ILE A 265 18.34 -6.03 26.08
C ILE A 265 16.87 -5.78 25.74
N ILE A 266 16.60 -5.25 24.54
CA ILE A 266 15.23 -5.01 24.06
C ILE A 266 14.44 -6.31 24.01
N GLN A 267 14.99 -7.37 23.42
CA GLN A 267 14.27 -8.63 23.22
C GLN A 267 14.00 -9.39 24.53
N VAL A 268 14.97 -9.40 25.46
CA VAL A 268 14.99 -10.31 26.60
C VAL A 268 14.25 -9.77 27.83
N PHE A 269 14.31 -8.46 28.08
CA PHE A 269 13.66 -7.85 29.25
C PHE A 269 12.23 -7.40 28.91
N PRO A 270 11.29 -7.45 29.88
CA PRO A 270 9.88 -7.16 29.65
C PRO A 270 9.63 -5.66 29.36
N ASP A 271 8.48 -5.34 28.76
CA ASP A 271 8.16 -4.00 28.25
C ASP A 271 8.02 -2.96 29.37
N GLU A 272 7.56 -3.36 30.56
CA GLU A 272 7.41 -2.50 31.73
C GLU A 272 8.75 -1.92 32.20
N PHE A 273 9.82 -2.70 32.05
CA PHE A 273 11.17 -2.26 32.39
C PHE A 273 11.63 -1.18 31.42
N HIS A 274 11.44 -1.42 30.12
CA HIS A 274 11.81 -0.47 29.07
C HIS A 274 11.13 0.87 29.24
N LEU A 275 9.81 0.90 29.47
CA LEU A 275 9.03 2.14 29.68
C LEU A 275 9.64 3.05 30.77
N GLN A 276 10.15 2.45 31.84
CA GLN A 276 10.69 3.16 33.00
C GLN A 276 12.19 3.47 32.90
N THR A 277 12.86 2.94 31.87
CA THR A 277 14.31 3.12 31.62
C THR A 277 14.64 3.71 30.26
N LEU A 278 13.66 4.19 29.49
CA LEU A 278 13.87 4.73 28.14
C LEU A 278 14.95 5.80 28.08
N ASN A 279 14.91 6.77 29.00
CA ASN A 279 15.90 7.85 29.03
C ASN A 279 17.33 7.33 29.24
N ALA A 280 17.52 6.35 30.14
CA ALA A 280 18.83 5.77 30.39
C ALA A 280 19.31 4.97 29.17
N PHE A 281 18.43 4.17 28.58
CA PHE A 281 18.75 3.35 27.41
C PHE A 281 19.08 4.21 26.17
N LEU A 282 18.25 5.19 25.85
CA LEU A 282 18.44 6.08 24.68
C LEU A 282 19.66 6.99 24.85
N LYS A 283 19.96 7.44 26.08
CA LYS A 283 21.20 8.16 26.35
C LYS A 283 22.42 7.28 26.09
N SER A 284 22.39 6.01 26.49
CA SER A 284 23.45 5.05 26.16
C SER A 284 23.54 4.77 24.65
N CYS A 285 22.43 4.81 23.90
CA CYS A 285 22.46 4.74 22.43
C CYS A 285 23.28 5.87 21.79
N ALA A 286 23.27 7.07 22.38
CA ALA A 286 24.07 8.21 21.91
C ALA A 286 25.59 8.03 22.16
N GLU A 287 25.97 7.19 23.13
CA GLU A 287 27.36 6.91 23.51
C GLU A 287 27.97 5.71 22.75
N LEU A 288 27.20 5.06 21.86
CA LEU A 288 27.66 3.91 21.08
C LEU A 288 28.67 4.30 20.00
N HIS A 289 29.52 3.35 19.64
CA HIS A 289 30.52 3.49 18.59
C HIS A 289 29.87 3.84 17.23
N ASN A 290 30.49 4.70 16.42
CA ASN A 290 29.92 5.20 15.15
C ASN A 290 29.54 4.08 14.16
N GLY A 291 30.29 2.99 14.16
CA GLY A 291 30.00 1.82 13.30
C GLY A 291 28.75 1.01 13.68
N VAL A 292 28.08 1.33 14.80
CA VAL A 292 26.83 0.65 15.21
C VAL A 292 25.64 1.18 14.42
N ASN A 293 24.78 0.28 13.94
CA ASN A 293 23.52 0.62 13.31
C ASN A 293 22.44 0.98 14.36
N VAL A 294 22.54 2.20 14.91
CA VAL A 294 21.63 2.70 15.95
C VAL A 294 20.18 2.81 15.47
N LYS A 295 19.97 2.97 14.15
CA LYS A 295 18.64 2.99 13.56
C LYS A 295 17.87 1.70 13.90
N ASN A 296 18.47 0.53 13.63
CA ASN A 296 17.80 -0.75 13.86
C ASN A 296 17.43 -0.96 15.34
N ILE A 297 18.30 -0.56 16.26
CA ILE A 297 18.07 -0.64 17.71
C ILE A 297 16.86 0.21 18.11
N ILE A 298 16.79 1.47 17.66
CA ILE A 298 15.69 2.37 18.01
C ILE A 298 14.37 1.91 17.38
N ILE A 299 14.40 1.50 16.11
CA ILE A 299 13.20 0.98 15.43
C ILE A 299 12.69 -0.28 16.14
N SER A 300 13.57 -1.21 16.51
CA SER A 300 13.18 -2.42 17.25
C SER A 300 12.51 -2.10 18.59
N LEU A 301 13.03 -1.12 19.33
CA LEU A 301 12.43 -0.66 20.58
C LEU A 301 11.05 -0.02 20.34
N ILE A 302 10.95 0.89 19.37
CA ILE A 302 9.70 1.57 19.02
C ILE A 302 8.63 0.56 18.59
N ASP A 303 8.96 -0.39 17.71
CA ASP A 303 8.02 -1.39 17.21
C ASP A 303 7.52 -2.31 18.33
N ARG A 304 8.40 -2.67 19.27
CA ARG A 304 8.03 -3.47 20.43
C ARG A 304 7.04 -2.72 21.33
N LEU A 305 7.32 -1.47 21.65
CA LEU A 305 6.45 -0.63 22.49
C LEU A 305 5.12 -0.29 21.78
N ALA A 306 5.15 -0.05 20.47
CA ALA A 306 3.96 0.17 19.68
C ALA A 306 3.06 -1.07 19.64
N THR A 307 3.66 -2.26 19.54
CA THR A 307 2.94 -3.54 19.65
C THR A 307 2.36 -3.75 21.05
N PHE A 308 3.12 -3.40 22.09
CA PHE A 308 2.66 -3.44 23.48
C PHE A 308 1.44 -2.53 23.70
N SER A 309 1.45 -1.32 23.14
CA SER A 309 0.31 -0.37 23.20
C SER A 309 -0.97 -0.92 22.57
N GLN A 310 -0.85 -1.79 21.56
CA GLN A 310 -1.99 -2.37 20.86
C GLN A 310 -2.54 -3.64 21.53
N ARG A 311 -1.83 -4.21 22.51
CA ARG A 311 -2.33 -5.34 23.28
C ARG A 311 -3.39 -4.86 24.26
N SER A 312 -4.63 -5.26 24.04
CA SER A 312 -5.78 -5.00 24.91
C SER A 312 -5.70 -5.70 26.27
N ASP A 313 -4.83 -6.70 26.39
CA ASP A 313 -4.56 -7.42 27.64
C ASP A 313 -3.39 -6.76 28.37
N GLY A 314 -3.68 -5.66 29.06
CA GLY A 314 -2.78 -5.11 30.06
C GLY A 314 -2.51 -6.12 31.19
N VAL A 315 -1.30 -6.07 31.74
CA VAL A 315 -0.76 -6.95 32.78
C VAL A 315 -1.73 -7.11 33.97
N GLY A 316 -2.23 -8.33 34.15
CA GLY A 316 -3.00 -8.71 35.33
C GLY A 316 -3.71 -10.04 35.12
N GLY A 317 -3.30 -11.07 35.86
CA GLY A 317 -4.09 -12.30 35.95
C GLY A 317 -5.54 -12.00 36.35
N PRO A 318 -6.50 -12.89 36.04
CA PRO A 318 -7.92 -12.65 36.27
C PRO A 318 -8.20 -12.34 37.76
N GLY A 319 -8.57 -11.09 38.08
CA GLY A 319 -9.08 -10.72 39.41
C GLY A 319 -8.63 -9.40 40.06
N SER A 320 -7.73 -8.59 39.47
CA SER A 320 -7.28 -7.32 40.10
C SER A 320 -8.05 -6.06 39.64
N PRO A 321 -8.45 -5.13 40.54
CA PRO A 321 -9.32 -3.99 40.23
C PRO A 321 -8.64 -2.77 39.56
N SER A 322 -7.35 -2.85 39.24
CA SER A 322 -6.55 -1.77 38.66
C SER A 322 -6.09 -2.09 37.23
N GLN A 323 -7.05 -2.34 36.35
CA GLN A 323 -6.80 -2.47 34.90
C GLN A 323 -6.60 -1.06 34.31
N ILE A 324 -5.35 -0.68 34.05
CA ILE A 324 -5.05 0.39 33.10
C ILE A 324 -4.57 -0.31 31.82
N PRO A 325 -5.35 -0.32 30.74
CA PRO A 325 -4.90 -0.86 29.47
C PRO A 325 -3.80 0.04 28.88
N GLY A 326 -2.68 -0.56 28.49
CA GLY A 326 -1.64 0.12 27.71
C GLY A 326 -0.63 0.95 28.51
N ILE A 327 0.04 1.85 27.78
CA ILE A 327 1.13 2.70 28.26
C ILE A 327 0.62 3.60 29.40
N PRO A 328 1.31 3.66 30.55
CA PRO A 328 0.95 4.57 31.64
C PRO A 328 0.89 6.03 31.17
N GLN A 329 -0.19 6.76 31.49
CA GLN A 329 -0.41 8.15 31.03
C GLN A 329 0.68 9.13 31.52
N ASP A 330 1.40 8.78 32.57
CA ASP A 330 2.55 9.49 33.12
C ASP A 330 3.80 9.41 32.23
N VAL A 331 3.85 8.46 31.28
CA VAL A 331 4.98 8.31 30.36
C VAL A 331 4.61 8.88 28.98
N GLN A 332 5.06 10.11 28.71
CA GLN A 332 4.95 10.75 27.40
C GLN A 332 5.96 10.15 26.41
N LEU A 333 5.69 8.94 25.89
CA LEU A 333 6.60 8.21 25.01
C LEU A 333 7.03 9.03 23.80
N PHE A 334 6.06 9.65 23.13
CA PHE A 334 6.34 10.40 21.92
C PHE A 334 7.33 11.55 22.17
N ASP A 335 7.14 12.32 23.23
CA ASP A 335 8.02 13.45 23.55
C ASP A 335 9.42 12.97 23.95
N VAL A 336 9.52 11.90 24.75
CA VAL A 336 10.81 11.28 25.11
C VAL A 336 11.55 10.78 23.86
N PHE A 337 10.88 10.02 22.99
CA PHE A 337 11.52 9.52 21.77
C PHE A 337 11.88 10.66 20.82
N SER A 338 11.01 11.64 20.63
CA SER A 338 11.27 12.81 19.77
C SER A 338 12.53 13.55 20.21
N ASP A 339 12.65 13.87 21.51
CA ASP A 339 13.78 14.62 22.04
C ASP A 339 15.09 13.81 22.02
N GLN A 340 15.02 12.53 22.39
CA GLN A 340 16.20 11.67 22.43
C GLN A 340 16.68 11.31 21.02
N VAL A 341 15.78 11.01 20.07
CA VAL A 341 16.14 10.75 18.67
C VAL A 341 16.78 12.01 18.06
N ALA A 342 16.24 13.20 18.32
CA ALA A 342 16.86 14.45 17.88
C ALA A 342 18.27 14.63 18.46
N THR A 343 18.47 14.29 19.74
CA THR A 343 19.79 14.33 20.40
C THR A 343 20.78 13.34 19.78
N ILE A 344 20.33 12.13 19.45
CA ILE A 344 21.15 11.08 18.81
C ILE A 344 21.58 11.53 17.42
N ILE A 345 20.66 12.11 16.62
CA ILE A 345 20.96 12.64 15.29
C ILE A 345 21.99 13.79 15.39
N GLN A 346 21.87 14.68 16.38
CA GLN A 346 22.83 15.77 16.56
C GLN A 346 24.22 15.30 17.01
N THR A 347 24.28 14.22 17.79
CA THR A 347 25.55 13.69 18.33
C THR A 347 26.32 12.91 17.26
N ARG A 348 25.63 12.24 16.33
CA ARG A 348 26.25 11.41 15.29
C ARG A 348 26.43 12.21 13.99
N GLN A 349 27.68 12.53 13.67
CA GLN A 349 28.03 13.35 12.49
C GLN A 349 27.92 12.60 11.14
N ASP A 350 28.05 11.27 11.14
CA ASP A 350 28.11 10.45 9.92
C ASP A 350 26.83 9.60 9.67
N MET A 351 25.66 10.03 10.17
CA MET A 351 24.41 9.29 9.93
C MET A 351 23.87 9.59 8.52
N PRO A 352 23.62 8.58 7.66
CA PRO A 352 23.01 8.80 6.36
C PRO A 352 21.61 9.42 6.45
N PRO A 353 21.22 10.32 5.52
CA PRO A 353 19.91 10.96 5.55
C PRO A 353 18.74 9.97 5.48
N GLU A 354 18.89 8.85 4.78
CA GLU A 354 17.89 7.79 4.71
C GLU A 354 17.63 7.14 6.08
N ASP A 355 18.66 7.02 6.92
CA ASP A 355 18.54 6.48 8.26
C ASP A 355 17.82 7.46 9.19
N ILE A 356 18.07 8.76 9.01
CA ILE A 356 17.36 9.82 9.74
C ILE A 356 15.87 9.80 9.39
N VAL A 357 15.52 9.71 8.11
CA VAL A 357 14.11 9.63 7.68
C VAL A 357 13.45 8.33 8.14
N ALA A 358 14.17 7.20 8.12
CA ALA A 358 13.64 5.94 8.66
C ALA A 358 13.32 6.01 10.16
N LEU A 359 14.08 6.79 10.94
CA LEU A 359 13.72 7.09 12.33
C LEU A 359 12.45 7.95 12.43
N GLN A 360 12.28 8.94 11.55
CA GLN A 360 11.03 9.72 11.48
C GLN A 360 9.82 8.84 11.12
N VAL A 361 9.98 7.90 10.19
CA VAL A 361 8.95 6.89 9.87
C VAL A 361 8.53 6.11 11.11
N ALA A 362 9.50 5.65 11.91
CA ALA A 362 9.21 4.94 13.16
C ALA A 362 8.48 5.83 14.17
N LEU A 363 8.84 7.12 14.27
CA LEU A 363 8.16 8.10 15.14
C LEU A 363 6.71 8.37 14.70
N ILE A 364 6.43 8.49 13.40
CA ILE A 364 5.04 8.63 12.91
C ILE A 364 4.24 7.36 13.23
N ASN A 365 4.81 6.18 12.98
CA ASN A 365 4.16 4.91 13.32
C ASN A 365 3.88 4.79 14.82
N LEU A 366 4.81 5.23 15.67
CA LEU A 366 4.62 5.28 17.12
C LEU A 366 3.46 6.22 17.47
N ALA A 367 3.46 7.44 16.92
CA ALA A 367 2.41 8.43 17.16
C ALA A 367 1.03 7.90 16.77
N HIS A 368 0.89 7.30 15.59
CA HIS A 368 -0.37 6.70 15.14
C HIS A 368 -0.82 5.52 15.98
N LYS A 369 0.09 4.58 16.30
CA LYS A 369 -0.28 3.35 17.02
C LYS A 369 -0.59 3.60 18.50
N CYS A 370 0.13 4.53 19.13
CA CYS A 370 -0.02 4.81 20.56
C CYS A 370 -1.00 5.95 20.84
N TYR A 371 -1.11 6.92 19.93
CA TYR A 371 -1.94 8.12 20.10
C TYR A 371 -2.77 8.45 18.84
N PRO A 372 -3.73 7.59 18.42
CA PRO A 372 -4.52 7.82 17.20
C PRO A 372 -5.27 9.16 17.17
N ASP A 373 -5.74 9.63 18.33
CA ASP A 373 -6.53 10.85 18.46
C ASP A 373 -5.70 12.14 18.33
N ARG A 374 -4.36 12.04 18.47
CA ARG A 374 -3.43 13.18 18.55
C ARG A 374 -2.73 13.42 17.21
N VAL A 375 -3.44 14.10 16.32
CA VAL A 375 -2.95 14.50 14.98
C VAL A 375 -1.75 15.48 15.08
N ASP A 376 -1.68 16.25 16.18
CA ASP A 376 -0.60 17.19 16.47
C ASP A 376 0.78 16.52 16.58
N TYR A 377 0.85 15.29 17.10
CA TYR A 377 2.12 14.56 17.17
C TYR A 377 2.65 14.18 15.79
N VAL A 378 1.75 13.78 14.90
CA VAL A 378 2.11 13.43 13.52
C VAL A 378 2.63 14.66 12.79
N ASP A 379 1.91 15.78 12.91
CA ASP A 379 2.34 17.05 12.30
C ASP A 379 3.68 17.54 12.88
N LYS A 380 3.93 17.35 14.18
CA LYS A 380 5.24 17.65 14.82
C LYS A 380 6.38 16.82 14.22
N VAL A 381 6.15 15.54 13.87
CA VAL A 381 7.17 14.73 13.17
C VAL A 381 7.40 15.24 11.75
N LEU A 382 6.32 15.57 11.01
CA LEU A 382 6.42 16.15 9.66
C LEU A 382 7.22 17.46 9.69
N PHE A 383 6.89 18.35 10.62
CA PHE A 383 7.61 19.61 10.84
C PHE A 383 9.10 19.39 11.15
N THR A 384 9.40 18.45 12.04
CA THR A 384 10.79 18.10 12.37
C THR A 384 11.53 17.57 11.15
N THR A 385 10.86 16.79 10.30
CA THR A 385 11.42 16.29 9.03
C THR A 385 11.74 17.43 8.06
N VAL A 386 10.85 18.42 7.91
CA VAL A 386 11.10 19.64 7.13
C VAL A 386 12.34 20.38 7.67
N GLN A 387 12.43 20.57 8.98
CA GLN A 387 13.60 21.22 9.60
C GLN A 387 14.91 20.45 9.36
N ILE A 388 14.86 19.12 9.35
CA ILE A 388 16.03 18.28 9.06
C ILE A 388 16.48 18.50 7.62
N PHE A 389 15.57 18.47 6.64
CA PHE A 389 15.93 18.71 5.24
C PHE A 389 16.46 20.13 4.99
N GLN A 390 15.90 21.14 5.66
CA GLN A 390 16.44 22.50 5.63
C GLN A 390 17.87 22.57 6.19
N LYS A 391 18.15 21.89 7.30
CA LYS A 391 19.51 21.85 7.88
C LYS A 391 20.52 21.11 7.00
N LEU A 392 20.07 20.07 6.29
CA LEU A 392 20.91 19.30 5.36
C LEU A 392 21.06 19.97 3.99
N ASN A 393 20.41 21.11 3.74
CA ASN A 393 20.36 21.81 2.45
C ASN A 393 19.90 20.89 1.30
N ILE A 394 18.91 20.05 1.55
CA ILE A 394 18.30 19.20 0.52
C ILE A 394 17.24 20.03 -0.20
N GLU A 395 17.45 20.33 -1.48
CA GLU A 395 16.48 21.10 -2.29
C GLU A 395 15.47 20.22 -3.01
N LYS A 396 15.93 19.16 -3.68
CA LYS A 396 15.08 18.16 -4.36
C LYS A 396 15.63 16.76 -4.20
N LEU A 397 14.73 15.79 -4.10
CA LEU A 397 15.03 14.37 -3.99
C LEU A 397 14.78 13.69 -5.33
N GLU A 398 15.80 13.04 -5.87
CA GLU A 398 15.67 12.21 -7.06
C GLU A 398 14.77 10.99 -6.80
N TYR A 399 13.96 10.66 -7.79
CA TYR A 399 13.10 9.49 -7.80
C TYR A 399 13.89 8.22 -7.48
N ASN A 400 13.29 7.37 -6.63
CA ASN A 400 13.83 6.07 -6.22
C ASN A 400 15.17 6.11 -5.44
N SER A 401 15.69 7.29 -5.11
CA SER A 401 16.77 7.42 -4.13
C SER A 401 16.36 6.80 -2.78
N ALA A 402 17.33 6.37 -1.98
CA ALA A 402 17.06 5.75 -0.68
C ALA A 402 16.22 6.69 0.22
N VAL A 403 16.56 7.98 0.23
CA VAL A 403 15.82 9.02 0.96
C VAL A 403 14.40 9.22 0.41
N SER A 404 14.24 9.27 -0.91
CA SER A 404 12.91 9.42 -1.55
C SER A 404 11.98 8.23 -1.24
N ARG A 405 12.50 7.00 -1.22
CA ARG A 405 11.73 5.81 -0.83
C ARG A 405 11.27 5.88 0.62
N GLU A 406 12.14 6.29 1.53
CA GLU A 406 11.80 6.44 2.95
C GLU A 406 10.83 7.59 3.20
N LEU A 407 11.00 8.73 2.52
CA LEU A 407 10.06 9.84 2.60
C LEU A 407 8.69 9.46 2.01
N SER A 408 8.68 8.69 0.91
CA SER A 408 7.43 8.19 0.33
C SER A 408 6.69 7.28 1.32
N ARG A 409 7.42 6.42 2.04
CA ARG A 409 6.87 5.58 3.11
C ARG A 409 6.32 6.44 4.24
N LEU A 410 7.04 7.48 4.66
CA LEU A 410 6.63 8.44 5.67
C LEU A 410 5.30 9.13 5.31
N MET A 411 5.17 9.61 4.06
CA MET A 411 3.98 10.31 3.59
C MET A 411 2.76 9.41 3.38
N LYS A 412 2.97 8.12 3.04
CA LYS A 412 1.86 7.15 2.88
C LYS A 412 1.22 6.75 4.20
N ILE A 413 1.98 6.71 5.30
CA ILE A 413 1.50 6.25 6.61
C ILE A 413 0.25 7.04 7.10
N PRO A 414 0.22 8.39 7.07
CA PRO A 414 -0.99 9.14 7.41
C PRO A 414 -2.18 8.85 6.48
N VAL A 415 -1.93 8.69 5.18
CA VAL A 415 -2.95 8.42 4.16
C VAL A 415 -3.60 7.04 4.39
N ASP A 416 -2.80 6.04 4.76
CA ASP A 416 -3.29 4.67 4.98
C ASP A 416 -4.03 4.52 6.32
N ASN A 417 -3.52 5.15 7.38
CA ASN A 417 -4.04 4.92 8.73
C ASN A 417 -5.29 5.75 9.05
N TYR A 418 -5.35 7.01 8.61
CA TYR A 418 -6.52 7.85 8.91
C TYR A 418 -7.75 7.48 8.09
N LYS A 419 -7.57 6.87 6.91
CA LYS A 419 -8.61 6.50 5.91
C LYS A 419 -9.44 7.67 5.35
N ASN A 420 -9.61 8.74 6.11
CA ASN A 420 -10.23 9.98 5.71
C ASN A 420 -9.15 11.02 5.38
N ILE A 421 -9.03 11.35 4.09
CA ILE A 421 -8.06 12.35 3.61
C ILE A 421 -8.26 13.73 4.24
N LEU A 422 -9.47 14.07 4.70
CA LEU A 422 -9.74 15.35 5.35
C LEU A 422 -8.94 15.53 6.64
N THR A 423 -8.55 14.44 7.31
CA THR A 423 -7.66 14.51 8.48
C THR A 423 -6.22 14.79 8.05
N VAL A 424 -5.78 14.23 6.92
CA VAL A 424 -4.44 14.50 6.35
C VAL A 424 -4.34 15.95 5.89
N LEU A 425 -5.42 16.52 5.33
CA LEU A 425 -5.48 17.94 4.95
C LEU A 425 -5.31 18.91 6.12
N LYS A 426 -5.55 18.48 7.36
CA LYS A 426 -5.33 19.30 8.56
C LYS A 426 -3.86 19.35 8.99
N LEU A 427 -2.99 18.55 8.37
CA LEU A 427 -1.56 18.54 8.65
C LEU A 427 -0.90 19.68 7.86
N ASP A 428 -0.61 20.78 8.56
CA ASP A 428 0.00 21.98 7.97
C ASP A 428 1.34 21.67 7.29
N ASN A 429 2.09 20.69 7.82
CA ASN A 429 3.43 20.36 7.36
C ASN A 429 3.49 19.21 6.32
N TYR A 430 2.33 18.70 5.87
CA TYR A 430 2.28 17.68 4.82
C TYR A 430 2.58 18.26 3.44
N ALA A 431 1.97 19.41 3.08
CA ALA A 431 2.17 20.04 1.79
C ALA A 431 3.62 20.52 1.54
N PRO A 432 4.33 21.14 2.50
CA PRO A 432 5.74 21.50 2.34
C PRO A 432 6.65 20.29 2.05
N LEU A 433 6.35 19.11 2.61
CA LEU A 433 7.15 17.91 2.34
C LEU A 433 7.00 17.40 0.90
N LEU A 434 5.86 17.67 0.25
CA LEU A 434 5.65 17.32 -1.16
C LEU A 434 6.58 18.11 -2.08
N GLU A 435 6.98 19.33 -1.72
CA GLU A 435 7.84 20.19 -2.55
C GLU A 435 9.27 19.65 -2.71
N TYR A 436 9.74 18.82 -1.77
CA TYR A 436 11.07 18.20 -1.84
C TYR A 436 11.14 17.04 -2.83
N PHE A 437 10.01 16.46 -3.25
CA PHE A 437 9.99 15.41 -4.26
C PHE A 437 10.19 15.98 -5.67
N ASP A 438 10.84 15.21 -6.52
CA ASP A 438 10.84 15.47 -7.96
C ASP A 438 9.46 15.21 -8.59
N TYR A 439 9.33 15.47 -9.90
CA TYR A 439 8.08 15.30 -10.63
C TYR A 439 7.51 13.87 -10.50
N GLU A 440 8.33 12.84 -10.73
CA GLU A 440 7.90 11.44 -10.68
C GLU A 440 7.45 11.01 -9.28
N GLY A 441 8.20 11.39 -8.23
CA GLY A 441 7.81 11.13 -6.84
C GLY A 441 6.47 11.77 -6.48
N ARG A 442 6.26 13.04 -6.87
CA ARG A 442 4.98 13.73 -6.64
C ARG A 442 3.85 13.12 -7.45
N LYS A 443 4.09 12.71 -8.70
CA LYS A 443 3.11 12.04 -9.57
C LYS A 443 2.60 10.75 -8.95
N LEU A 444 3.51 9.87 -8.49
CA LEU A 444 3.15 8.60 -7.86
C LEU A 444 2.44 8.77 -6.52
N LEU A 445 2.85 9.74 -5.69
CA LEU A 445 2.13 10.07 -4.47
C LEU A 445 0.74 10.64 -4.77
N ALA A 446 0.60 11.46 -5.81
CA ALA A 446 -0.69 11.99 -6.24
C ALA A 446 -1.64 10.87 -6.68
N VAL A 447 -1.17 9.91 -7.49
CA VAL A 447 -1.96 8.71 -7.87
C VAL A 447 -2.38 7.94 -6.61
N TYR A 448 -1.45 7.74 -5.66
CA TYR A 448 -1.74 7.03 -4.41
C TYR A 448 -2.82 7.71 -3.57
N ILE A 449 -2.74 9.04 -3.42
CA ILE A 449 -3.72 9.84 -2.68
C ILE A 449 -5.10 9.74 -3.34
N ILE A 450 -5.18 9.85 -4.68
CA ILE A 450 -6.46 9.76 -5.40
C ILE A 450 -7.07 8.37 -5.23
N THR A 451 -6.28 7.31 -5.43
CA THR A 451 -6.76 5.93 -5.26
C THR A 451 -7.28 5.69 -3.85
N ASN A 452 -6.59 6.18 -2.81
CA ASN A 452 -7.07 6.07 -1.42
C ASN A 452 -8.40 6.82 -1.20
N ILE A 453 -8.59 8.00 -1.79
CA ILE A 453 -9.85 8.74 -1.72
C ILE A 453 -10.98 7.94 -2.38
N LEU A 454 -10.71 7.35 -3.55
CA LEU A 454 -11.68 6.55 -4.30
C LEU A 454 -12.05 5.26 -3.57
N ASP A 455 -11.06 4.53 -3.02
CA ASP A 455 -11.26 3.26 -2.32
C ASP A 455 -12.03 3.43 -1.01
N ASN A 456 -11.81 4.54 -0.30
CA ASN A 456 -12.54 4.87 0.93
C ASN A 456 -13.83 5.68 0.69
N GLU A 457 -14.17 5.96 -0.57
CA GLU A 457 -15.32 6.78 -0.99
C GLU A 457 -15.44 8.13 -0.25
N THR A 458 -14.30 8.77 0.06
CA THR A 458 -14.30 9.99 0.89
C THR A 458 -14.88 11.18 0.11
N LEU A 459 -15.93 11.81 0.68
CA LEU A 459 -16.58 12.97 0.07
C LEU A 459 -15.86 14.28 0.40
N LEU A 460 -15.85 15.20 -0.57
CA LEU A 460 -15.19 16.51 -0.45
C LEU A 460 -16.25 17.63 -0.48
N PRO A 461 -16.69 18.10 0.71
CA PRO A 461 -17.90 18.93 0.82
C PRO A 461 -17.68 20.44 0.68
N THR A 462 -16.44 20.93 0.63
CA THR A 462 -16.14 22.37 0.59
C THR A 462 -15.17 22.71 -0.53
N GLN A 463 -15.22 23.98 -0.97
CA GLN A 463 -14.30 24.51 -1.98
C GLN A 463 -12.84 24.42 -1.51
N GLU A 464 -12.57 24.73 -0.25
CA GLU A 464 -11.22 24.71 0.33
C GLU A 464 -10.60 23.31 0.29
N HIS A 465 -11.36 22.26 0.59
CA HIS A 465 -10.87 20.88 0.49
C HIS A 465 -10.50 20.51 -0.96
N VAL A 466 -11.30 20.96 -1.93
CA VAL A 466 -11.05 20.70 -3.35
C VAL A 466 -9.81 21.48 -3.83
N ASP A 467 -9.68 22.75 -3.46
CA ASP A 467 -8.50 23.55 -3.77
C ASP A 467 -7.22 22.94 -3.17
N ALA A 468 -7.28 22.47 -1.92
CA ALA A 468 -6.14 21.82 -1.27
C ALA A 468 -5.75 20.50 -1.94
N ILE A 469 -6.72 19.61 -2.23
CA ILE A 469 -6.44 18.33 -2.88
C ILE A 469 -5.90 18.52 -4.29
N LEU A 470 -6.52 19.37 -5.10
CA LEU A 470 -6.05 19.65 -6.46
C LEU A 470 -4.66 20.29 -6.49
N SER A 471 -4.30 21.05 -5.43
CA SER A 471 -2.95 21.57 -5.25
C SER A 471 -1.95 20.47 -4.87
N MET A 472 -2.31 19.53 -4.00
CA MET A 472 -1.45 18.38 -3.65
C MET A 472 -1.22 17.44 -4.83
N VAL A 473 -2.24 17.23 -5.68
CA VAL A 473 -2.16 16.36 -6.86
C VAL A 473 -1.84 17.15 -8.15
N ALA A 474 -1.27 18.35 -8.01
CA ALA A 474 -0.94 19.24 -9.11
C ALA A 474 -0.19 18.58 -10.29
N PRO A 475 0.74 17.63 -10.11
CA PRO A 475 1.40 16.95 -11.23
C PRO A 475 0.44 16.23 -12.19
N LEU A 476 -0.69 15.74 -11.67
CA LEU A 476 -1.71 15.08 -12.49
C LEU A 476 -2.69 16.08 -13.12
N VAL A 477 -2.83 17.27 -12.52
CA VAL A 477 -3.80 18.30 -12.93
C VAL A 477 -3.21 19.20 -14.02
N GLN A 478 -1.95 19.63 -13.88
CA GLN A 478 -1.30 20.58 -14.78
C GLN A 478 0.16 20.25 -15.05
N ASP A 479 0.65 20.66 -16.23
CA ASP A 479 2.05 20.50 -16.61
C ASP A 479 2.96 21.23 -15.62
N GLN A 480 3.99 20.53 -15.16
CA GLN A 480 4.94 21.06 -14.18
C GLN A 480 6.20 21.59 -14.88
N PRO A 481 6.85 22.64 -14.34
CA PRO A 481 8.06 23.20 -14.95
C PRO A 481 9.24 22.23 -14.96
N ASP A 482 9.26 21.26 -14.04
CA ASP A 482 10.27 20.22 -13.92
C ASP A 482 9.87 18.87 -14.52
N GLN A 483 8.79 18.83 -15.32
CA GLN A 483 8.33 17.62 -16.00
C GLN A 483 9.32 17.20 -17.10
N PRO A 484 9.75 15.93 -17.15
CA PRO A 484 10.61 15.43 -18.21
C PRO A 484 9.89 15.45 -19.56
N THR A 485 10.62 15.80 -20.64
CA THR A 485 10.08 15.87 -22.01
C THR A 485 9.93 14.49 -22.68
N ILE A 486 9.84 13.41 -21.91
CA ILE A 486 9.68 12.06 -22.42
C ILE A 486 8.19 11.85 -22.72
N ASP A 487 7.86 11.32 -23.89
CA ASP A 487 6.49 10.94 -24.21
C ASP A 487 6.07 9.79 -23.29
N GLU A 488 5.14 10.08 -22.38
CA GLU A 488 4.50 9.10 -21.51
C GLU A 488 3.66 8.12 -22.35
N ASP A 489 3.51 6.89 -21.85
CA ASP A 489 2.65 5.89 -22.48
C ASP A 489 1.21 6.43 -22.53
N PRO A 490 0.57 6.49 -23.73
CA PRO A 490 -0.81 6.93 -23.87
C PRO A 490 -1.82 6.15 -23.02
N GLU A 491 -1.57 4.86 -22.74
CA GLU A 491 -2.46 4.03 -21.93
C GLU A 491 -2.35 4.42 -20.44
N ASP A 492 -1.13 4.46 -19.89
CA ASP A 492 -0.89 4.87 -18.50
C ASP A 492 -1.43 6.28 -18.23
N PHE A 493 -1.16 7.23 -19.15
CA PHE A 493 -1.69 8.59 -19.04
C PHE A 493 -3.23 8.61 -19.05
N ALA A 494 -3.87 7.75 -19.84
CA ALA A 494 -5.33 7.67 -19.88
C ALA A 494 -5.90 7.09 -18.57
N GLU A 495 -5.24 6.10 -17.97
CA GLU A 495 -5.63 5.55 -16.66
C GLU A 495 -5.53 6.60 -15.55
N GLU A 496 -4.41 7.31 -15.48
CA GLU A 496 -4.18 8.39 -14.51
C GLU A 496 -5.23 9.50 -14.62
N GLN A 497 -5.53 9.95 -15.85
CA GLN A 497 -6.56 10.96 -16.08
C GLN A 497 -7.97 10.40 -15.83
N GLY A 498 -8.18 9.10 -16.04
CA GLY A 498 -9.39 8.39 -15.64
C GLY A 498 -9.64 8.44 -14.13
N LEU A 499 -8.59 8.33 -13.31
CA LEU A 499 -8.69 8.48 -11.85
C LEU A 499 -9.14 9.89 -11.45
N LEU A 500 -8.61 10.93 -12.10
CA LEU A 500 -9.08 12.32 -11.88
C LEU A 500 -10.54 12.50 -12.32
N GLY A 501 -10.94 11.90 -13.44
CA GLY A 501 -12.35 11.88 -13.87
C GLY A 501 -13.26 11.25 -12.82
N ARG A 502 -12.84 10.14 -12.21
CA ARG A 502 -13.56 9.48 -11.10
C ARG A 502 -13.57 10.33 -9.83
N LEU A 503 -12.46 11.00 -9.49
CA LEU A 503 -12.35 11.85 -8.30
C LEU A 503 -13.41 12.95 -8.28
N ILE A 504 -13.73 13.53 -9.44
CA ILE A 504 -14.79 14.54 -9.57
C ILE A 504 -16.12 14.02 -9.03
N HIS A 505 -16.43 12.72 -9.17
CA HIS A 505 -17.65 12.11 -8.62
C HIS A 505 -17.77 12.15 -7.09
N HIS A 506 -16.65 12.36 -6.38
CA HIS A 506 -16.60 12.48 -4.92
C HIS A 506 -16.62 13.95 -4.44
N PHE A 507 -16.58 14.92 -5.35
CA PHE A 507 -16.79 16.33 -5.05
C PHE A 507 -18.29 16.58 -4.82
N LYS A 508 -18.77 16.28 -3.60
CA LYS A 508 -20.18 16.41 -3.23
C LYS A 508 -20.33 17.19 -1.93
N SER A 509 -21.16 18.22 -1.99
CA SER A 509 -21.64 18.98 -0.83
C SER A 509 -23.13 18.72 -0.58
N ASP A 510 -23.55 18.88 0.67
CA ASP A 510 -24.96 18.81 1.08
C ASP A 510 -25.77 20.01 0.58
N THR A 511 -25.11 21.12 0.21
CA THR A 511 -25.78 22.34 -0.25
C THR A 511 -25.49 22.60 -1.73
N ALA A 512 -26.55 22.91 -2.49
CA ALA A 512 -26.45 23.14 -3.94
C ALA A 512 -25.56 24.35 -4.30
N ASP A 513 -25.52 25.38 -3.46
CA ASP A 513 -24.69 26.56 -3.70
C ASP A 513 -23.19 26.24 -3.48
N GLN A 514 -22.84 25.51 -2.42
CA GLN A 514 -21.46 25.06 -2.23
C GLN A 514 -21.05 24.07 -3.32
N GLN A 515 -21.96 23.21 -3.79
CA GLN A 515 -21.69 22.32 -4.92
C GLN A 515 -21.28 23.11 -6.17
N TYR A 516 -21.94 24.25 -6.45
CA TYR A 516 -21.55 25.11 -7.56
C TYR A 516 -20.16 25.73 -7.34
N MET A 517 -19.84 26.18 -6.13
CA MET A 517 -18.52 26.74 -5.80
C MET A 517 -17.41 25.69 -5.97
N ILE A 518 -17.65 24.45 -5.55
CA ILE A 518 -16.76 23.31 -5.74
C ILE A 518 -16.50 23.04 -7.23
N LEU A 519 -17.56 22.93 -8.03
CA LEU A 519 -17.43 22.72 -9.47
C LEU A 519 -16.69 23.87 -10.16
N SER A 520 -16.92 25.10 -9.72
CA SER A 520 -16.23 26.28 -10.23
C SER A 520 -14.74 26.28 -9.89
N ALA A 521 -14.36 25.89 -8.67
CA ALA A 521 -12.96 25.75 -8.27
C ALA A 521 -12.28 24.61 -9.03
N ALA A 522 -12.92 23.44 -9.09
CA ALA A 522 -12.42 22.30 -9.85
C ALA A 522 -12.17 22.67 -11.32
N ARG A 523 -13.13 23.31 -11.99
CA ARG A 523 -12.95 23.76 -13.38
C ARG A 523 -11.76 24.70 -13.53
N LYS A 524 -11.55 25.62 -12.59
CA LYS A 524 -10.44 26.58 -12.65
C LYS A 524 -9.08 25.85 -12.67
N HIS A 525 -8.90 24.85 -11.80
CA HIS A 525 -7.68 24.03 -11.76
C HIS A 525 -7.52 23.17 -13.02
N PHE A 526 -8.56 22.43 -13.42
CA PHE A 526 -8.47 21.55 -14.59
C PHE A 526 -8.28 22.31 -15.91
N SER A 527 -8.75 23.55 -16.01
CA SER A 527 -8.53 24.40 -17.20
C SER A 527 -7.05 24.77 -17.38
N ALA A 528 -6.23 24.72 -16.33
CA ALA A 528 -4.78 24.92 -16.42
C ALA A 528 -4.04 23.67 -16.97
N GLY A 529 -4.73 22.52 -17.07
CA GLY A 529 -4.12 21.23 -17.41
C GLY A 529 -3.72 20.99 -18.85
N GLY A 530 -4.04 21.92 -19.75
CA GLY A 530 -3.75 21.83 -21.18
C GLY A 530 -4.65 20.86 -21.96
N ASN A 531 -4.52 20.87 -23.29
CA ASN A 531 -5.45 20.18 -24.20
C ASN A 531 -5.49 18.65 -24.02
N LYS A 532 -4.37 18.03 -23.61
CA LYS A 532 -4.28 16.57 -23.45
C LYS A 532 -5.09 16.05 -22.25
N ARG A 533 -5.17 16.80 -21.15
CA ARG A 533 -5.82 16.38 -19.88
C ARG A 533 -7.31 16.74 -19.84
N ILE A 534 -7.67 17.92 -20.36
CA ILE A 534 -9.05 18.43 -20.25
C ILE A 534 -10.09 17.50 -20.87
N LYS A 535 -9.69 16.66 -21.85
CA LYS A 535 -10.56 15.70 -22.52
C LYS A 535 -11.16 14.64 -21.59
N TYR A 536 -10.51 14.35 -20.47
CA TYR A 536 -10.98 13.36 -19.49
C TYR A 536 -11.73 14.00 -18.32
N THR A 537 -11.28 15.17 -17.85
CA THR A 537 -11.77 15.79 -16.62
C THR A 537 -12.96 16.71 -16.83
N LEU A 538 -12.95 17.57 -17.86
CA LEU A 538 -14.04 18.53 -18.09
C LEU A 538 -15.40 17.89 -18.41
N PRO A 539 -15.50 16.76 -19.16
CA PRO A 539 -16.79 16.10 -19.37
C PRO A 539 -17.46 15.69 -18.06
N ALA A 540 -16.70 15.17 -17.09
CA ALA A 540 -17.24 14.80 -15.77
C ALA A 540 -17.79 16.02 -15.02
N ILE A 541 -17.10 17.17 -15.08
CA ILE A 541 -17.59 18.44 -14.51
C ILE A 541 -18.89 18.88 -15.18
N VAL A 542 -18.99 18.79 -16.50
CA VAL A 542 -20.21 19.17 -17.25
C VAL A 542 -21.38 18.28 -16.85
N PHE A 543 -21.19 16.96 -16.73
CA PHE A 543 -22.24 16.06 -16.28
C PHE A 543 -22.69 16.34 -14.84
N GLN A 544 -21.75 16.61 -13.93
CA GLN A 544 -22.11 17.02 -12.56
C GLN A 544 -22.83 18.36 -12.51
N ALA A 545 -22.41 19.32 -13.34
CA ALA A 545 -23.08 20.60 -13.47
C ALA A 545 -24.53 20.41 -13.97
N TYR A 546 -24.76 19.54 -14.97
CA TYR A 546 -26.12 19.21 -15.42
C TYR A 546 -26.96 18.54 -14.32
N GLN A 547 -26.40 17.60 -13.56
CA GLN A 547 -27.08 17.01 -12.40
C GLN A 547 -27.48 18.08 -11.38
N LEU A 548 -26.58 19.03 -11.10
CA LEU A 548 -26.86 20.15 -10.20
C LEU A 548 -28.03 21.02 -10.69
N VAL A 549 -28.17 21.21 -12.01
CA VAL A 549 -29.34 21.93 -12.55
C VAL A 549 -30.65 21.19 -12.26
N PHE A 550 -30.67 19.86 -12.38
CA PHE A 550 -31.85 19.07 -12.00
C PHE A 550 -32.15 19.16 -10.50
N THR A 551 -31.13 19.23 -9.65
CA THR A 551 -31.29 19.47 -8.21
C THR A 551 -31.94 20.84 -7.95
N TYR A 552 -31.49 21.91 -8.62
CA TYR A 552 -32.13 23.23 -8.52
C TYR A 552 -33.58 23.22 -9.01
N LYS A 553 -33.90 22.48 -10.07
CA LYS A 553 -35.28 22.30 -10.54
C LYS A 553 -36.15 21.61 -9.48
N ALA A 554 -35.62 20.61 -8.79
CA ALA A 554 -36.33 19.94 -7.70
C ALA A 554 -36.55 20.86 -6.48
N LEU A 555 -35.65 21.83 -6.27
CA LEU A 555 -35.71 22.82 -5.20
C LEU A 555 -36.48 24.10 -5.58
N LYS A 556 -37.23 24.10 -6.70
CA LYS A 556 -37.95 25.28 -7.22
C LYS A 556 -38.87 25.96 -6.20
N ASP A 557 -39.42 25.22 -5.24
CA ASP A 557 -40.37 25.72 -4.25
C ASP A 557 -39.67 26.34 -3.01
N GLN A 558 -38.34 26.13 -2.88
CA GLN A 558 -37.53 26.60 -1.75
C GLN A 558 -36.60 27.76 -2.11
N ASP A 559 -36.22 27.90 -3.39
CA ASP A 559 -35.27 28.92 -3.86
C ASP A 559 -35.90 29.76 -4.98
N ASP A 560 -36.31 30.99 -4.68
CA ASP A 560 -36.89 31.92 -5.65
C ASP A 560 -35.94 32.29 -6.80
N MET A 561 -34.62 32.09 -6.62
CA MET A 561 -33.58 32.45 -7.58
C MET A 561 -33.10 31.24 -8.41
N TRP A 562 -33.75 30.07 -8.30
CA TRP A 562 -33.36 28.84 -8.98
C TRP A 562 -33.18 29.03 -10.49
N GLN A 563 -34.04 29.81 -11.14
CA GLN A 563 -33.98 30.07 -12.58
C GLN A 563 -32.70 30.79 -13.01
N LYS A 564 -32.30 31.84 -12.27
CA LYS A 564 -31.06 32.59 -12.55
C LYS A 564 -29.83 31.73 -12.29
N LYS A 565 -29.88 30.87 -11.26
CA LYS A 565 -28.82 29.90 -10.96
C LYS A 565 -28.69 28.86 -12.08
N CYS A 566 -29.79 28.29 -12.58
CA CYS A 566 -29.79 27.39 -13.74
C CYS A 566 -29.17 28.06 -14.97
N GLN A 567 -29.55 29.29 -15.30
CA GLN A 567 -28.99 30.03 -16.42
C GLN A 567 -27.47 30.22 -16.28
N LYS A 568 -27.00 30.57 -15.08
CA LYS A 568 -25.57 30.72 -14.78
C LYS A 568 -24.81 29.39 -14.89
N ILE A 569 -25.42 28.28 -14.49
CA ILE A 569 -24.82 26.94 -14.64
C ILE A 569 -24.72 26.56 -16.11
N PHE A 570 -25.74 26.83 -16.94
CA PHE A 570 -25.65 26.57 -18.38
C PHE A 570 -24.61 27.44 -19.08
N GLN A 571 -24.46 28.71 -18.69
CA GLN A 571 -23.34 29.55 -19.16
C GLN A 571 -21.98 28.97 -18.75
N PHE A 572 -21.88 28.45 -17.52
CA PHE A 572 -20.71 27.74 -17.04
C PHE A 572 -20.43 26.48 -17.89
N CYS A 573 -21.45 25.65 -18.17
CA CYS A 573 -21.31 24.47 -19.04
C CYS A 573 -20.89 24.87 -20.45
N HIS A 574 -21.55 25.87 -21.06
CA HIS A 574 -21.21 26.38 -22.38
C HIS A 574 -19.73 26.76 -22.45
N GLY A 575 -19.24 27.62 -21.55
CA GLY A 575 -17.82 28.00 -21.53
C GLY A 575 -16.86 26.82 -21.26
N THR A 576 -17.31 25.77 -20.57
CA THR A 576 -16.51 24.56 -20.33
C THR A 576 -16.42 23.71 -21.59
N ILE A 577 -17.53 23.55 -22.31
CA ILE A 577 -17.58 22.79 -23.57
C ILE A 577 -16.83 23.54 -24.68
N THR A 578 -16.93 24.86 -24.76
CA THR A 578 -16.12 25.66 -25.70
C THR A 578 -14.62 25.52 -25.44
N ALA A 579 -14.20 25.32 -24.18
CA ALA A 579 -12.79 25.04 -23.89
C ALA A 579 -12.35 23.67 -24.43
N LEU A 580 -13.23 22.66 -24.42
CA LEU A 580 -12.98 21.36 -25.04
C LEU A 580 -12.86 21.44 -26.56
N MET A 581 -13.65 22.31 -27.22
CA MET A 581 -13.56 22.51 -28.68
C MET A 581 -12.15 22.97 -29.10
N LYS A 582 -11.52 23.84 -28.29
CA LYS A 582 -10.16 24.33 -28.54
C LYS A 582 -9.07 23.25 -28.42
N ALA A 583 -9.41 22.07 -27.90
CA ALA A 583 -8.50 20.94 -27.77
C ALA A 583 -8.65 19.91 -28.90
N GLU A 584 -9.16 20.33 -30.07
CA GLU A 584 -9.28 19.51 -31.30
C GLU A 584 -10.17 18.26 -31.11
N LEU A 585 -11.14 18.34 -30.19
CA LEU A 585 -12.15 17.31 -30.02
C LEU A 585 -13.45 17.76 -30.71
N ALA A 586 -13.87 17.07 -31.76
CA ALA A 586 -15.09 17.42 -32.49
C ALA A 586 -16.33 16.69 -31.95
N GLU A 587 -16.24 15.36 -31.78
CA GLU A 587 -17.43 14.56 -31.44
C GLU A 587 -17.92 14.73 -30.00
N LEU A 588 -16.99 14.85 -29.04
CA LEU A 588 -17.33 14.91 -27.63
C LEU A 588 -18.06 16.21 -27.24
N PRO A 589 -17.57 17.41 -27.62
CA PRO A 589 -18.31 18.66 -27.40
C PRO A 589 -19.68 18.68 -28.05
N LEU A 590 -19.82 18.14 -29.27
CA LEU A 590 -21.11 18.02 -29.95
C LEU A 590 -22.10 17.23 -29.10
N ARG A 591 -21.71 16.05 -28.58
CA ARG A 591 -22.57 15.25 -27.70
C ARG A 591 -22.91 15.98 -26.40
N LEU A 592 -21.97 16.71 -25.80
CA LEU A 592 -22.21 17.48 -24.57
C LEU A 592 -23.15 18.67 -24.79
N PHE A 593 -23.08 19.34 -25.94
CA PHE A 593 -24.04 20.39 -26.33
C PHE A 593 -25.43 19.81 -26.56
N LEU A 594 -25.56 18.69 -27.27
CA LEU A 594 -26.84 18.02 -27.47
C LEU A 594 -27.46 17.56 -26.15
N GLN A 595 -26.67 16.98 -25.25
CA GLN A 595 -27.15 16.59 -23.92
C GLN A 595 -27.56 17.80 -23.08
N GLY A 596 -26.84 18.92 -23.21
CA GLY A 596 -27.22 20.19 -22.61
C GLY A 596 -28.55 20.71 -23.15
N ALA A 597 -28.77 20.64 -24.46
CA ALA A 597 -30.01 21.03 -25.11
C ALA A 597 -31.21 20.23 -24.58
N LEU A 598 -31.05 18.90 -24.43
CA LEU A 598 -32.08 18.05 -23.79
C LEU A 598 -32.35 18.44 -22.34
N ALA A 599 -31.30 18.67 -21.55
CA ALA A 599 -31.45 19.08 -20.16
C ALA A 599 -32.20 20.44 -20.04
N ILE A 600 -31.87 21.41 -20.91
CA ILE A 600 -32.57 22.70 -20.98
C ILE A 600 -34.04 22.50 -21.32
N GLY A 601 -34.34 21.65 -22.32
CA GLY A 601 -35.69 21.36 -22.78
C GLY A 601 -36.59 20.74 -21.70
N GLU A 602 -36.01 19.94 -20.81
CA GLU A 602 -36.67 19.38 -19.64
C GLU A 602 -36.86 20.40 -18.51
N ILE A 603 -35.84 21.22 -18.19
CA ILE A 603 -35.85 22.09 -17.00
C ILE A 603 -36.76 23.32 -17.18
N ARG A 604 -36.77 23.93 -18.37
CA ARG A 604 -37.63 25.08 -18.74
C ARG A 604 -37.57 26.27 -17.75
N PHE A 605 -36.36 26.79 -17.50
CA PHE A 605 -36.11 28.03 -16.74
C PHE A 605 -36.29 29.27 -17.64
N ASP A 606 -36.35 30.49 -17.12
CA ASP A 606 -36.53 31.69 -17.96
C ASP A 606 -35.50 31.82 -19.10
N ASN A 607 -35.95 32.18 -20.31
CA ASN A 607 -35.14 32.24 -21.53
C ASN A 607 -34.53 30.89 -21.97
N PHE A 608 -35.04 29.75 -21.49
CA PHE A 608 -34.59 28.41 -21.88
C PHE A 608 -34.55 28.20 -23.39
N GLU A 609 -35.52 28.74 -24.14
CA GLU A 609 -35.60 28.56 -25.59
C GLU A 609 -34.39 29.15 -26.32
N VAL A 610 -33.97 30.36 -25.93
CA VAL A 610 -32.81 31.05 -26.52
C VAL A 610 -31.53 30.27 -26.23
N VAL A 611 -31.35 29.82 -24.99
CA VAL A 611 -30.16 29.05 -24.58
C VAL A 611 -30.14 27.67 -25.27
N ALA A 612 -31.29 26.99 -25.39
CA ALA A 612 -31.40 25.74 -26.13
C ALA A 612 -31.06 25.91 -27.61
N TYR A 613 -31.53 27.01 -28.23
CA TYR A 613 -31.23 27.32 -29.63
C TYR A 613 -29.73 27.59 -29.82
N GLU A 614 -29.10 28.33 -28.91
CA GLU A 614 -27.66 28.57 -28.90
C GLU A 614 -26.88 27.26 -28.83
N PHE A 615 -27.23 26.34 -27.92
CA PHE A 615 -26.59 25.02 -27.80
C PHE A 615 -26.74 24.18 -29.07
N MET A 616 -27.92 24.17 -29.69
CA MET A 616 -28.15 23.48 -30.98
C MET A 616 -27.34 24.13 -32.11
N SER A 617 -27.30 25.45 -32.17
CA SER A 617 -26.53 26.20 -33.18
C SER A 617 -25.03 25.89 -33.05
N GLN A 618 -24.49 25.84 -31.83
CA GLN A 618 -23.08 25.47 -31.60
C GLN A 618 -22.80 24.02 -32.04
N ALA A 619 -23.74 23.09 -31.80
CA ALA A 619 -23.63 21.72 -32.28
C ALA A 619 -23.61 21.62 -33.82
N PHE A 620 -24.41 22.45 -34.51
CA PHE A 620 -24.32 22.56 -35.98
C PHE A 620 -23.00 23.16 -36.45
N SER A 621 -22.49 24.21 -35.80
CA SER A 621 -21.19 24.79 -36.14
C SER A 621 -20.06 23.77 -36.01
N ILE A 622 -20.03 22.98 -34.93
CA ILE A 622 -19.04 21.89 -34.78
C ILE A 622 -19.19 20.84 -35.89
N TYR A 623 -20.42 20.49 -36.25
CA TYR A 623 -20.68 19.55 -37.34
C TYR A 623 -20.15 20.05 -38.69
N GLU A 624 -20.30 21.35 -38.98
CA GLU A 624 -19.83 21.94 -40.24
C GLU A 624 -18.31 22.12 -40.29
N ASP A 625 -17.73 22.65 -39.21
CA ASP A 625 -16.35 23.14 -39.21
C ASP A 625 -15.33 22.06 -38.85
N GLU A 626 -15.66 21.14 -37.93
CA GLU A 626 -14.69 20.23 -37.31
C GLU A 626 -14.87 18.76 -37.73
N ILE A 627 -16.10 18.29 -38.02
CA ILE A 627 -16.36 16.89 -38.37
C ILE A 627 -16.21 16.66 -39.87
N SER A 628 -15.05 16.13 -40.28
CA SER A 628 -14.74 15.84 -41.69
C SER A 628 -14.97 14.39 -42.13
N ASP A 629 -14.93 13.41 -41.21
CA ASP A 629 -15.14 12.00 -41.55
C ASP A 629 -16.60 11.71 -41.92
N SER A 630 -16.81 11.05 -43.06
CA SER A 630 -18.16 10.81 -43.60
C SER A 630 -19.04 9.92 -42.70
N LYS A 631 -18.46 8.97 -41.95
CA LYS A 631 -19.23 8.13 -41.03
C LYS A 631 -19.57 8.90 -39.76
N ALA A 632 -18.61 9.65 -39.23
CA ALA A 632 -18.81 10.55 -38.09
C ALA A 632 -19.87 11.62 -38.41
N GLN A 633 -19.88 12.19 -39.62
CA GLN A 633 -20.90 13.14 -40.08
C GLN A 633 -22.30 12.52 -40.06
N LEU A 634 -22.47 11.29 -40.57
CA LEU A 634 -23.78 10.60 -40.51
C LEU A 634 -24.22 10.36 -39.05
N ALA A 635 -23.31 9.90 -38.20
CA ALA A 635 -23.60 9.66 -36.79
C ALA A 635 -24.00 10.95 -36.05
N ALA A 636 -23.24 12.03 -36.27
CA ALA A 636 -23.50 13.34 -35.68
C ALA A 636 -24.84 13.92 -36.14
N ILE A 637 -25.13 13.94 -37.45
CA ILE A 637 -26.41 14.49 -37.94
C ILE A 637 -27.61 13.65 -37.48
N THR A 638 -27.46 12.31 -37.43
CA THR A 638 -28.50 11.42 -36.90
C THR A 638 -28.76 11.72 -35.42
N LEU A 639 -27.70 11.95 -34.64
CA LEU A 639 -27.83 12.31 -33.23
C LEU A 639 -28.46 13.68 -33.03
N ILE A 640 -28.10 14.69 -33.84
CA ILE A 640 -28.72 16.03 -33.83
C ILE A 640 -30.22 15.90 -34.12
N ILE A 641 -30.58 15.14 -35.16
CA ILE A 641 -31.98 14.87 -35.56
C ILE A 641 -32.76 14.23 -34.41
N ALA A 642 -32.22 13.16 -33.83
CA ALA A 642 -32.86 12.43 -32.73
C ALA A 642 -32.99 13.30 -31.46
N THR A 643 -31.98 14.12 -31.16
CA THR A 643 -32.00 15.06 -30.04
C THR A 643 -33.12 16.07 -30.24
N PHE A 644 -33.18 16.70 -31.42
CA PHE A 644 -34.20 17.69 -31.74
C PHE A 644 -35.62 17.09 -31.74
N GLU A 645 -35.79 15.84 -32.19
CA GLU A 645 -37.07 15.13 -32.14
C GLU A 645 -37.59 14.97 -30.70
N GLN A 646 -36.70 14.67 -29.74
CA GLN A 646 -37.05 14.54 -28.33
C GLN A 646 -37.32 15.87 -27.63
N MET A 647 -36.80 16.98 -28.17
CA MET A 647 -37.03 18.30 -27.62
C MET A 647 -38.46 18.79 -27.90
N SER A 648 -39.08 19.39 -26.89
CA SER A 648 -40.43 19.98 -26.99
C SER A 648 -40.45 21.47 -26.62
N CYS A 649 -39.28 22.09 -26.54
CA CYS A 649 -39.07 23.40 -25.94
C CYS A 649 -39.00 24.58 -26.93
N PHE A 650 -39.06 24.33 -28.23
CA PHE A 650 -39.00 25.38 -29.25
C PHE A 650 -40.39 25.82 -29.71
N SER A 651 -40.56 27.13 -29.89
CA SER A 651 -41.64 27.74 -30.68
C SER A 651 -41.46 27.42 -32.16
N GLU A 652 -42.49 27.60 -32.97
CA GLU A 652 -42.38 27.36 -34.42
C GLU A 652 -41.34 28.23 -35.10
N GLU A 653 -41.15 29.47 -34.63
CA GLU A 653 -40.18 30.43 -35.18
C GLU A 653 -38.73 29.93 -35.08
N ASN A 654 -38.38 29.28 -33.96
CA ASN A 654 -37.05 28.72 -33.75
C ASN A 654 -36.93 27.25 -34.20
N ALA A 655 -38.04 26.49 -34.17
CA ALA A 655 -38.06 25.10 -34.58
C ALA A 655 -37.91 24.94 -36.10
N GLU A 656 -38.60 25.76 -36.90
CA GLU A 656 -38.57 25.64 -38.37
C GLU A 656 -37.16 25.81 -38.98
N PRO A 657 -36.34 26.81 -38.59
CA PRO A 657 -34.96 26.93 -39.03
C PRO A 657 -34.12 25.69 -38.74
N VAL A 658 -34.22 25.14 -37.53
CA VAL A 658 -33.47 23.95 -37.10
C VAL A 658 -33.89 22.72 -37.91
N ARG A 659 -35.19 22.53 -38.16
CA ARG A 659 -35.70 21.44 -39.03
C ARG A 659 -35.16 21.54 -40.44
N ASN A 660 -35.19 22.75 -41.01
CA ASN A 660 -34.71 23.01 -42.37
C ASN A 660 -33.19 22.78 -42.47
N GLN A 661 -32.43 23.17 -41.43
CA GLN A 661 -31.00 22.89 -41.34
C GLN A 661 -30.70 21.38 -41.26
N CYS A 662 -31.40 20.63 -40.40
CA CYS A 662 -31.28 19.16 -40.35
C CYS A 662 -31.51 18.53 -41.73
N ALA A 663 -32.60 18.90 -42.40
CA ALA A 663 -32.94 18.39 -43.73
C ALA A 663 -31.91 18.80 -44.81
N LEU A 664 -31.35 20.01 -44.70
CA LEU A 664 -30.31 20.51 -45.58
C LEU A 664 -29.03 19.69 -45.42
N TYR A 665 -28.52 19.54 -44.20
CA TYR A 665 -27.28 18.80 -43.92
C TYR A 665 -27.39 17.32 -44.24
N ALA A 666 -28.51 16.68 -43.87
CA ALA A 666 -28.79 15.30 -44.28
C ALA A 666 -28.75 15.12 -45.80
N SER A 667 -29.22 16.13 -46.55
CA SER A 667 -29.16 16.13 -48.01
C SER A 667 -27.85 16.62 -48.61
N LYS A 668 -26.88 17.08 -47.82
CA LYS A 668 -25.53 17.47 -48.27
C LYS A 668 -24.46 16.41 -47.95
N LEU A 669 -24.82 15.30 -47.30
CA LEU A 669 -23.91 14.18 -47.06
C LEU A 669 -23.29 13.68 -48.36
N LEU A 670 -21.98 13.42 -48.33
CA LEU A 670 -21.17 13.05 -49.50
C LEU A 670 -21.57 11.70 -50.09
N ARG A 671 -21.76 10.69 -49.24
CA ARG A 671 -22.11 9.32 -49.65
C ARG A 671 -23.61 9.20 -49.87
N LYS A 672 -24.00 8.73 -51.07
CA LYS A 672 -25.42 8.55 -51.44
C LYS A 672 -26.21 7.64 -50.48
N PRO A 673 -25.68 6.50 -50.00
CA PRO A 673 -26.40 5.68 -49.03
C PRO A 673 -26.65 6.41 -47.71
N ASP A 674 -25.64 7.14 -47.21
CA ASP A 674 -25.73 7.90 -45.98
C ASP A 674 -26.68 9.10 -46.12
N GLN A 675 -26.65 9.77 -47.29
CA GLN A 675 -27.60 10.83 -47.67
C GLN A 675 -29.05 10.30 -47.68
N CYS A 676 -29.27 9.11 -48.23
CA CYS A 676 -30.58 8.47 -48.26
C CYS A 676 -31.09 8.17 -46.84
N ARG A 677 -30.25 7.54 -46.01
CA ARG A 677 -30.55 7.24 -44.61
C ARG A 677 -30.81 8.50 -43.78
N GLY A 678 -29.96 9.51 -43.89
CA GLY A 678 -30.14 10.79 -43.19
C GLY A 678 -31.45 11.49 -43.55
N VAL A 679 -31.80 11.56 -44.85
CA VAL A 679 -33.07 12.16 -45.30
C VAL A 679 -34.28 11.34 -44.86
N ALA A 680 -34.16 10.00 -44.81
CA ALA A 680 -35.18 9.15 -44.23
C ALA A 680 -35.38 9.45 -42.74
N THR A 681 -34.30 9.58 -41.96
CA THR A 681 -34.39 9.96 -40.53
C THR A 681 -35.01 11.33 -40.33
N CYS A 682 -34.70 12.33 -41.19
CA CYS A 682 -35.33 13.65 -41.13
C CYS A 682 -36.86 13.61 -41.26
N SER A 683 -37.43 12.58 -41.88
CA SER A 683 -38.89 12.46 -41.98
C SER A 683 -39.57 12.32 -40.62
N HIS A 684 -38.90 11.72 -39.63
CA HIS A 684 -39.42 11.59 -38.25
C HIS A 684 -39.61 12.94 -37.57
N ILE A 685 -38.72 13.91 -37.80
CA ILE A 685 -38.86 15.27 -37.24
C ILE A 685 -40.19 15.93 -37.63
N PHE A 686 -40.69 15.68 -38.84
CA PHE A 686 -41.95 16.24 -39.33
C PHE A 686 -43.19 15.47 -38.88
N TRP A 687 -43.01 14.28 -38.31
CA TRP A 687 -44.10 13.42 -37.85
C TRP A 687 -44.19 13.38 -36.31
N SER A 688 -43.15 12.84 -35.66
CA SER A 688 -43.06 12.61 -34.21
C SER A 688 -42.44 13.78 -33.42
N GLY A 689 -41.90 14.79 -34.11
CA GLY A 689 -41.39 16.01 -33.48
C GLY A 689 -42.45 16.75 -32.67
N LYS A 690 -42.07 17.23 -31.47
CA LYS A 690 -42.94 17.98 -30.56
C LYS A 690 -42.55 19.46 -30.53
N SER A 691 -43.51 20.36 -30.43
CA SER A 691 -43.26 21.81 -30.28
C SER A 691 -44.18 22.40 -29.22
N LEU A 692 -43.80 23.59 -28.71
CA LEU A 692 -44.66 24.41 -27.86
C LEU A 692 -45.98 24.76 -28.56
N ALA A 693 -45.94 25.01 -29.88
CA ALA A 693 -47.13 25.35 -30.67
C ALA A 693 -48.13 24.18 -30.79
N THR A 694 -47.65 22.93 -30.80
CA THR A 694 -48.50 21.73 -30.80
C THR A 694 -48.94 21.31 -29.41
N GLY A 695 -48.63 22.08 -28.36
CA GLY A 695 -48.97 21.75 -26.97
C GLY A 695 -48.31 20.45 -26.50
N GLY A 696 -47.17 20.06 -27.08
CA GLY A 696 -46.50 18.79 -26.80
C GLY A 696 -47.06 17.58 -27.55
N LYS A 697 -48.00 17.77 -28.47
CA LYS A 697 -48.48 16.72 -29.39
C LYS A 697 -47.58 16.61 -30.62
N GLU A 698 -47.60 15.43 -31.24
CA GLU A 698 -46.89 15.14 -32.48
C GLU A 698 -47.42 16.02 -33.62
N MET A 699 -46.52 16.57 -34.44
CA MET A 699 -46.84 17.58 -35.45
C MET A 699 -47.54 16.98 -36.71
N GLN A 700 -47.39 15.67 -36.94
CA GLN A 700 -48.10 14.87 -37.96
C GLN A 700 -48.22 15.54 -39.36
N ASP A 701 -47.15 16.18 -39.87
CA ASP A 701 -47.16 16.78 -41.21
C ASP A 701 -46.88 15.73 -42.29
N GLY A 702 -47.95 15.09 -42.76
CA GLY A 702 -47.87 13.99 -43.72
C GLY A 702 -47.28 14.36 -45.08
N ASN A 703 -47.39 15.64 -45.49
CA ASN A 703 -46.89 16.10 -46.78
C ASN A 703 -45.37 16.24 -46.77
N LYS A 704 -44.80 16.86 -45.73
CA LYS A 704 -43.33 16.98 -45.58
C LYS A 704 -42.64 15.63 -45.38
N VAL A 705 -43.29 14.69 -44.65
CA VAL A 705 -42.82 13.30 -44.54
C VAL A 705 -42.73 12.65 -45.92
N LEU A 706 -43.79 12.77 -46.72
CA LEU A 706 -43.82 12.19 -48.06
C LEU A 706 -42.75 12.80 -48.97
N ASP A 707 -42.50 14.11 -48.87
CA ASP A 707 -41.44 14.78 -49.64
C ASP A 707 -40.04 14.29 -49.27
N CYS A 708 -39.77 14.06 -47.97
CA CYS A 708 -38.52 13.47 -47.50
C CYS A 708 -38.34 12.06 -48.04
N LEU A 709 -39.36 11.20 -47.93
CA LEU A 709 -39.27 9.82 -48.40
C LEU A 709 -39.14 9.74 -49.94
N LYS A 710 -39.87 10.58 -50.70
CA LYS A 710 -39.71 10.71 -52.16
C LYS A 710 -38.32 11.21 -52.54
N LYS A 711 -37.71 12.08 -51.74
CA LYS A 711 -36.32 12.52 -51.92
C LYS A 711 -35.35 11.37 -51.62
N GLY A 712 -35.60 10.56 -50.59
CA GLY A 712 -34.88 9.32 -50.29
C GLY A 712 -34.89 8.33 -51.46
N ILE A 713 -36.06 8.02 -52.04
CA ILE A 713 -36.16 7.15 -53.23
C ILE A 713 -35.33 7.69 -54.41
N ARG A 714 -35.40 9.02 -54.66
CA ARG A 714 -34.62 9.65 -55.72
C ARG A 714 -33.11 9.53 -55.47
N ILE A 715 -32.67 9.69 -54.23
CA ILE A 715 -31.25 9.54 -53.87
C ILE A 715 -30.81 8.07 -53.99
N ALA A 716 -31.62 7.12 -53.51
CA ALA A 716 -31.36 5.69 -53.68
C ALA A 716 -31.24 5.30 -55.16
N SER A 717 -32.05 5.89 -56.05
CA SER A 717 -31.93 5.66 -57.50
C SER A 717 -30.65 6.19 -58.14
N GLN A 718 -29.94 7.09 -57.45
CA GLN A 718 -28.65 7.64 -57.90
C GLN A 718 -27.45 6.84 -57.36
N CYS A 719 -27.68 5.78 -56.58
CA CYS A 719 -26.63 4.87 -56.15
C CYS A 719 -26.16 4.02 -57.33
N MET A 720 -24.85 3.95 -57.56
CA MET A 720 -24.25 3.20 -58.66
C MET A 720 -24.25 1.68 -58.41
N ASP A 721 -24.17 1.28 -57.14
CA ASP A 721 -24.20 -0.13 -56.73
C ASP A 721 -25.64 -0.61 -56.54
N THR A 722 -26.05 -1.55 -57.38
CA THR A 722 -27.39 -2.16 -57.38
C THR A 722 -27.68 -2.91 -56.07
N SER A 723 -26.68 -3.52 -55.42
CA SER A 723 -26.86 -4.22 -54.13
C SER A 723 -27.27 -3.24 -53.04
N VAL A 724 -26.49 -2.17 -52.88
CA VAL A 724 -26.76 -1.10 -51.91
C VAL A 724 -28.07 -0.37 -52.24
N GLN A 725 -28.37 -0.16 -53.53
CA GLN A 725 -29.62 0.43 -53.98
C GLN A 725 -30.84 -0.39 -53.54
N VAL A 726 -30.83 -1.71 -53.76
CA VAL A 726 -31.93 -2.59 -53.34
C VAL A 726 -32.05 -2.60 -51.82
N GLN A 727 -30.94 -2.68 -51.09
CA GLN A 727 -30.94 -2.58 -49.63
C GLN A 727 -31.61 -1.27 -49.13
N LEU A 728 -31.25 -0.13 -49.71
CA LEU A 728 -31.84 1.17 -49.36
C LEU A 728 -33.33 1.24 -49.68
N TYR A 729 -33.80 0.64 -50.79
CA TYR A 729 -35.23 0.58 -51.08
C TYR A 729 -35.99 -0.24 -50.05
N VAL A 730 -35.42 -1.34 -49.56
CA VAL A 730 -36.00 -2.15 -48.49
C VAL A 730 -36.04 -1.36 -47.17
N GLU A 731 -34.97 -0.65 -46.82
CA GLU A 731 -34.94 0.24 -45.65
C GLU A 731 -36.00 1.36 -45.76
N LEU A 732 -36.11 2.02 -46.92
CA LEU A 732 -37.13 3.04 -47.17
C LEU A 732 -38.55 2.47 -47.13
N LEU A 733 -38.76 1.27 -47.68
CA LEU A 733 -40.05 0.57 -47.59
C LEU A 733 -40.48 0.41 -46.13
N ASN A 734 -39.55 0.03 -45.24
CA ASN A 734 -39.84 -0.05 -43.80
C ASN A 734 -40.25 1.30 -43.18
N HIS A 735 -39.63 2.41 -43.60
CA HIS A 735 -40.05 3.74 -43.16
C HIS A 735 -41.46 4.10 -43.68
N TYR A 736 -41.76 3.80 -44.95
CA TYR A 736 -43.11 3.99 -45.50
C TYR A 736 -44.16 3.16 -44.76
N ILE A 737 -43.83 1.90 -44.43
CA ILE A 737 -44.70 1.01 -43.65
C ILE A 737 -44.93 1.62 -42.27
N TYR A 738 -43.88 2.07 -41.58
CA TYR A 738 -43.98 2.70 -40.26
C TYR A 738 -44.94 3.91 -40.26
N PHE A 739 -44.80 4.85 -41.21
CA PHE A 739 -45.68 6.01 -41.27
C PHE A 739 -47.11 5.66 -41.67
N HIS A 740 -47.30 4.64 -42.52
CA HIS A 740 -48.64 4.13 -42.83
C HIS A 740 -49.30 3.49 -41.59
N GLU A 741 -48.55 2.73 -40.79
CA GLU A 741 -49.05 2.16 -39.53
C GLU A 741 -49.39 3.25 -38.50
N LYS A 742 -48.70 4.39 -38.53
CA LYS A 742 -48.97 5.57 -37.69
C LYS A 742 -50.09 6.49 -38.20
N GLU A 743 -50.95 5.98 -39.09
CA GLU A 743 -52.12 6.67 -39.65
C GLU A 743 -51.81 7.89 -40.55
N ASN A 744 -50.63 7.93 -41.20
CA ASN A 744 -50.33 8.99 -42.15
C ASN A 744 -51.16 8.87 -43.44
N SER A 745 -52.20 9.70 -43.58
CA SER A 745 -53.09 9.72 -44.75
C SER A 745 -52.39 10.03 -46.08
N SER A 746 -51.20 10.66 -46.05
CA SER A 746 -50.43 10.99 -47.26
C SER A 746 -49.63 9.79 -47.80
N VAL A 747 -49.39 8.75 -47.00
CA VAL A 747 -48.74 7.52 -47.43
C VAL A 747 -49.82 6.51 -47.81
N THR A 748 -50.05 6.33 -49.11
CA THR A 748 -51.08 5.40 -49.60
C THR A 748 -50.51 4.02 -49.91
N VAL A 749 -51.38 3.00 -49.86
CA VAL A 749 -51.07 1.63 -50.28
C VAL A 749 -50.54 1.55 -51.72
N GLN A 750 -50.95 2.49 -52.59
CA GLN A 750 -50.44 2.59 -53.96
C GLN A 750 -48.94 2.91 -54.00
N ILE A 751 -48.45 3.76 -53.10
CA ILE A 751 -47.03 4.11 -53.00
C ILE A 751 -46.22 2.92 -52.48
N LEU A 752 -46.75 2.19 -51.49
CA LEU A 752 -46.13 0.95 -51.00
C LEU A 752 -45.99 -0.08 -52.13
N ASN A 753 -47.05 -0.29 -52.91
CA ASN A 753 -47.01 -1.20 -54.07
C ASN A 753 -45.98 -0.76 -55.13
N GLN A 754 -45.83 0.54 -55.37
CA GLN A 754 -44.81 1.06 -56.30
C GLN A 754 -43.38 0.80 -55.80
N VAL A 755 -43.12 0.95 -54.50
CA VAL A 755 -41.79 0.66 -53.92
C VAL A 755 -41.50 -0.84 -53.94
N ILE A 756 -42.48 -1.67 -53.59
CA ILE A 756 -42.36 -3.14 -53.65
C ILE A 756 -42.10 -3.62 -55.08
N ALA A 757 -42.82 -3.07 -56.07
CA ALA A 757 -42.61 -3.40 -57.49
C ALA A 757 -41.18 -3.08 -57.92
N LYS A 758 -40.66 -1.90 -57.58
CA LYS A 758 -39.27 -1.51 -57.87
C LYS A 758 -38.25 -2.43 -57.22
N ILE A 759 -38.47 -2.86 -55.98
CA ILE A 759 -37.58 -3.83 -55.31
C ILE A 759 -37.59 -5.17 -56.06
N LYS A 760 -38.76 -5.66 -56.45
CA LYS A 760 -38.91 -6.94 -57.19
C LYS A 760 -38.32 -6.90 -58.60
N GLU A 761 -38.32 -5.74 -59.25
CA GLU A 761 -37.72 -5.55 -60.58
C GLU A 761 -36.19 -5.59 -60.52
N GLU A 762 -35.58 -5.04 -59.46
CA GLU A 762 -34.12 -4.95 -59.33
C GLU A 762 -33.49 -6.16 -58.60
N LEU A 763 -34.26 -6.91 -57.80
CA LEU A 763 -33.80 -8.09 -57.06
C LEU A 763 -33.13 -9.18 -57.94
N PRO A 764 -33.63 -9.50 -59.15
CA PRO A 764 -33.01 -10.50 -60.04
C PRO A 764 -31.70 -10.05 -60.67
N ASN A 765 -31.44 -8.74 -60.69
CA ASN A 765 -30.23 -8.15 -61.28
C ASN A 765 -29.01 -8.26 -60.34
N LEU A 766 -29.22 -8.75 -59.11
CA LEU A 766 -28.17 -8.92 -58.10
C LEU A 766 -27.39 -10.23 -58.33
N GLY A 767 -26.06 -10.14 -58.30
CA GLY A 767 -25.19 -11.32 -58.29
C GLY A 767 -25.35 -12.14 -57.00
N VAL A 768 -25.06 -13.44 -57.05
CA VAL A 768 -25.08 -14.31 -55.87
C VAL A 768 -23.88 -13.98 -54.98
N SER A 769 -24.15 -13.40 -53.81
CA SER A 769 -23.19 -12.99 -52.78
C SER A 769 -23.83 -13.17 -51.41
N GLU A 770 -23.04 -13.33 -50.35
CA GLU A 770 -23.53 -13.36 -48.96
C GLU A 770 -24.34 -12.10 -48.60
N GLU A 771 -23.97 -10.93 -49.14
CA GLU A 771 -24.72 -9.67 -48.95
C GLU A 771 -26.10 -9.74 -49.61
N THR A 772 -26.19 -10.32 -50.81
CA THR A 772 -27.46 -10.50 -51.53
C THR A 772 -28.41 -11.44 -50.78
N GLU A 773 -27.89 -12.52 -50.18
CA GLU A 773 -28.69 -13.42 -49.34
C GLU A 773 -29.25 -12.70 -48.11
N GLN A 774 -28.46 -11.83 -47.46
CA GLN A 774 -28.93 -11.02 -46.34
C GLN A 774 -30.03 -10.05 -46.76
N ILE A 775 -29.89 -9.37 -47.89
CA ILE A 775 -30.91 -8.46 -48.43
C ILE A 775 -32.20 -9.23 -48.75
N GLN A 776 -32.11 -10.40 -49.37
CA GLN A 776 -33.26 -11.25 -49.66
C GLN A 776 -33.98 -11.70 -48.38
N LYS A 777 -33.23 -12.07 -47.34
CA LYS A 777 -33.79 -12.42 -46.03
C LYS A 777 -34.47 -11.22 -45.35
N HIS A 778 -33.87 -10.03 -45.43
CA HIS A 778 -34.45 -8.80 -44.88
C HIS A 778 -35.78 -8.45 -45.58
N LEU A 779 -35.81 -8.54 -46.91
CA LEU A 779 -37.03 -8.34 -47.69
C LEU A 779 -38.09 -9.41 -47.35
N ALA A 780 -37.70 -10.69 -47.26
CA ALA A 780 -38.61 -11.77 -46.91
C ALA A 780 -39.28 -11.52 -45.54
N ASN A 781 -38.51 -11.14 -44.53
CA ASN A 781 -39.02 -10.78 -43.20
C ASN A 781 -39.97 -9.57 -43.27
N THR A 782 -39.63 -8.56 -44.06
CA THR A 782 -40.47 -7.36 -44.25
C THR A 782 -41.82 -7.71 -44.89
N LEU A 783 -41.80 -8.55 -45.93
CA LEU A 783 -43.04 -9.03 -46.59
C LEU A 783 -43.84 -9.96 -45.67
N GLU A 784 -43.18 -10.77 -44.84
CA GLU A 784 -43.84 -11.60 -43.84
C GLU A 784 -44.53 -10.75 -42.75
N HIS A 785 -43.89 -9.69 -42.26
CA HIS A 785 -44.51 -8.70 -41.36
C HIS A 785 -45.79 -8.12 -41.98
N LEU A 786 -45.73 -7.70 -43.24
CA LEU A 786 -46.90 -7.20 -43.98
C LEU A 786 -48.00 -8.27 -44.11
N ARG A 787 -47.66 -9.53 -44.41
CA ARG A 787 -48.62 -10.64 -44.45
C ARG A 787 -49.26 -10.91 -43.09
N ASN A 788 -48.49 -10.81 -42.01
CA ASN A 788 -48.98 -11.00 -40.65
C ASN A 788 -49.93 -9.87 -40.25
N ARG A 789 -49.59 -8.61 -40.54
CA ARG A 789 -50.48 -7.45 -40.34
C ARG A 789 -51.74 -7.50 -41.20
N MET A 790 -51.69 -8.08 -42.40
CA MET A 790 -52.90 -8.34 -43.21
C MET A 790 -53.81 -9.42 -42.60
N ARG A 791 -53.26 -10.38 -41.85
CA ARG A 791 -54.00 -11.50 -41.25
C ARG A 791 -54.54 -11.18 -39.85
N PHE A 792 -53.82 -10.38 -39.07
CA PHE A 792 -54.20 -9.96 -37.72
C PHE A 792 -54.39 -8.44 -37.67
N THR A 793 -55.63 -7.99 -37.81
CA THR A 793 -56.04 -6.59 -37.60
C THR A 793 -56.41 -6.39 -36.12
N ASP A 794 -55.42 -6.36 -35.24
CA ASP A 794 -55.67 -6.00 -33.85
C ASP A 794 -55.92 -4.49 -33.74
N GLY A 795 -57.19 -4.12 -33.65
CA GLY A 795 -57.73 -2.99 -32.88
C GLY A 795 -57.47 -1.54 -33.32
N GLU A 796 -56.28 -1.16 -33.78
CA GLU A 796 -55.90 0.27 -33.92
C GLU A 796 -55.01 0.59 -35.14
N GLY A 797 -54.90 -0.30 -36.15
CA GLY A 797 -54.10 -0.05 -37.37
C GLY A 797 -54.92 -0.06 -38.65
N GLN A 798 -54.64 0.84 -39.61
CA GLN A 798 -55.28 0.86 -40.93
C GLN A 798 -55.10 -0.48 -41.67
N ALA A 799 -56.20 -0.99 -42.22
CA ALA A 799 -56.18 -2.20 -43.04
C ALA A 799 -55.44 -1.95 -44.37
N TYR A 800 -54.47 -2.81 -44.71
CA TYR A 800 -53.74 -2.82 -45.99
C TYR A 800 -54.62 -3.30 -47.16
N HIS A 801 -55.80 -2.72 -47.35
CA HIS A 801 -56.68 -3.04 -48.47
C HIS A 801 -56.07 -2.59 -49.80
N GLY A 802 -55.76 -3.55 -50.68
CA GLY A 802 -55.17 -3.31 -52.01
C GLY A 802 -53.65 -3.44 -52.10
N LEU A 803 -52.98 -3.94 -51.06
CA LEU A 803 -51.54 -4.22 -51.09
C LEU A 803 -51.25 -5.51 -51.88
N VAL A 804 -50.28 -5.47 -52.81
CA VAL A 804 -49.90 -6.60 -53.67
C VAL A 804 -48.48 -7.06 -53.28
N LEU A 805 -48.40 -8.14 -52.52
CA LEU A 805 -47.15 -8.68 -51.94
C LEU A 805 -46.42 -9.68 -52.82
#